data_AF-A0AAN8E8H8-F1
#
_entry.id   AF-A0AAN8E8H8-F1
#
_cell.length_a   1.000
_cell.length_b   1.000
_cell.length_c   1.000
_cell.angle_alpha   90.00
_cell.angle_beta   90.00
_cell.angle_gamma   90.00
#
_symmetry.space_group_name_H-M   'P 1'
#
loop_
_entity.id
_entity.type
_entity.pdbx_description
1 polymer ?
#
loop_
_entity_poly.entity_id
_entity_poly.type
_entity_poly.pdbx_seq_one_letter_code
_entity_poly.pdbx_strand_id
1 'polypeptide(L)'
;MVGYDGFVINGSGFTFIGTSCAAPLYAGLFVVLRSAFGRSFGFLNPTVYQLGTAAFRDVVFGNNDPGRPSATPYFSATAGYDPITGWGSIDGTKMMNSIAKLLFPPDTYLTVLKSSFSLGEVEGKANWDGTILVVLNGFSPNVLPGTVPIATNTFSSDVTITVGLAKAEIPSLPSTVQRILFPISVDFGPTSRHATSDTTTPGVFPPAGSSPIEKLLTVRFTITGKALEANTVIILLAGANPYFSNTATDIGGTGHINDWWLSQDLRVFSCCPGINPSPVVGPEAPILSPRDYINVDSGAGYQYIKNLLNFLNAGFTSPTGTDAFTLLPDQSNALTEFSLVAPKQENPIAPGTFFANYNFAVGRVRLNGISGGNPVRVFFRLFTSNHPQTWFLPGTSYLSSPAVPSPPAKPLVASDMTTIPFFATGNYGSNTDYGTGSGSSWTYFGCFINVYDPGYMLTYSGVTKPLNAWLMGGHSCLVAQIAFDDAPIVSVSGTLASPMNSDKLAQRNLQISPSDNPGPSDTHLISQTFDVAPTAPPRANPGQYMNLPDELMIDWGNTPIDSTASIYWPKLKAADIVMLAKRLYSTHQLHGVEGDPNSIEITVSGGFTYIPIPFGEASHIAGLLSTQLPLDIVRGQEFLITVRRIATRCYASNDVPRLTQPLRSQDSDGNFAAQDGPVGGPIIRAINWRYTPGIFAIKVPVRVPAEMLPIERDSQAIIAWRLNQLSQTDRWYKVIRRYLEYINRRVDALGGHCYPVIPSAHDLLRTQFTIASPNAAVALRLRQTATWRAVSPSYRDAWVAACLEVPESLLDCPQEGEVFEIAPGESISSVAKERSNQYGLAVGIEFTIAKNRAGRSLEIHCKHFGDEKDNKHKLKDSLVRKDPVTGELQSDRRRNRDDQRTGCRVRDSINYKLKPNSDTDKHWVGHWMHDPKQHRGHPMPNNPVMYLPLKRMLEDYQKMESIGRTLRESRMAYSGARTYFLKQGIS
;
A
#
# COMPACT_ATOMS: atom_id res chain seq x y z
N MET A 1 4.65 51.21 -24.89
CA MET A 1 5.24 49.85 -24.85
C MET A 1 5.87 49.59 -23.48
N VAL A 2 5.59 48.43 -22.87
CA VAL A 2 6.22 48.02 -21.58
C VAL A 2 7.55 47.32 -21.88
N GLY A 3 8.63 47.71 -21.22
CA GLY A 3 9.95 47.08 -21.36
C GLY A 3 10.06 45.79 -20.57
N TYR A 4 10.70 44.77 -21.14
CA TYR A 4 11.03 43.52 -20.48
C TYR A 4 12.53 43.46 -20.20
N ASP A 5 12.89 43.36 -18.93
CA ASP A 5 14.26 43.14 -18.47
C ASP A 5 14.51 41.65 -18.19
N GLY A 6 15.76 41.21 -18.34
CA GLY A 6 16.18 39.85 -17.96
C GLY A 6 16.32 38.84 -19.09
N PHE A 7 16.33 39.26 -20.36
CA PHE A 7 16.67 38.36 -21.46
C PHE A 7 18.18 38.12 -21.50
N VAL A 8 18.62 36.86 -21.40
CA VAL A 8 20.04 36.52 -21.51
C VAL A 8 20.31 35.84 -22.84
N ILE A 9 21.08 36.50 -23.72
CA ILE A 9 21.49 35.97 -25.03
C ILE A 9 23.02 35.93 -25.03
N ASN A 10 23.61 34.75 -25.28
CA ASN A 10 25.06 34.53 -25.21
C ASN A 10 25.69 35.01 -23.89
N GLY A 11 25.02 34.78 -22.76
CA GLY A 11 25.51 35.16 -21.42
C GLY A 11 25.41 36.65 -21.09
N SER A 12 24.86 37.48 -21.98
CA SER A 12 24.67 38.92 -21.77
C SER A 12 23.20 39.26 -21.57
N GLY A 13 22.89 40.15 -20.63
CA GLY A 13 21.55 40.65 -20.37
C GLY A 13 21.10 41.70 -21.38
N PHE A 14 19.86 41.61 -21.84
CA PHE A 14 19.22 42.53 -22.78
C PHE A 14 17.86 42.97 -22.25
N THR A 15 17.50 44.20 -22.59
CA THR A 15 16.16 44.76 -22.42
C THR A 15 15.50 44.85 -23.79
N PHE A 16 14.31 44.27 -23.92
CA PHE A 16 13.54 44.33 -25.17
C PHE A 16 12.18 45.00 -24.93
N ILE A 17 11.66 45.59 -25.99
CA ILE A 17 10.35 46.25 -26.03
C ILE A 17 9.56 45.69 -27.22
N GLY A 18 8.27 45.44 -27.03
CA GLY A 18 7.37 45.03 -28.11
C GLY A 18 6.53 43.80 -27.81
N THR A 19 5.42 43.66 -28.52
CA THR A 19 4.45 42.57 -28.36
C THR A 19 5.04 41.19 -28.67
N SER A 20 6.05 41.13 -29.55
CA SER A 20 6.81 39.90 -29.85
C SER A 20 7.51 39.30 -28.63
N CYS A 21 7.86 40.10 -27.62
CA CYS A 21 8.49 39.61 -26.39
C CYS A 21 7.46 39.10 -25.37
N ALA A 22 6.22 39.59 -25.44
CA ALA A 22 5.11 39.15 -24.59
C ALA A 22 4.56 37.78 -25.02
N ALA A 23 4.50 37.52 -26.33
CA ALA A 23 3.96 36.29 -26.90
C ALA A 23 4.56 34.98 -26.33
N PRO A 24 5.90 34.79 -26.25
CA PRO A 24 6.47 33.58 -25.68
C PRO A 24 6.21 33.42 -24.17
N LEU A 25 6.07 34.52 -23.41
CA LEU A 25 5.72 34.47 -21.99
C LEU A 25 4.27 34.00 -21.79
N TYR A 26 3.35 34.49 -22.61
CA TYR A 26 1.95 34.05 -22.60
C TYR A 26 1.86 32.58 -23.03
N ALA A 27 2.58 32.18 -24.08
CA ALA A 27 2.65 30.79 -24.51
C ALA A 27 3.21 29.88 -23.40
N GLY A 28 4.30 30.28 -22.75
CA GLY A 28 4.89 29.56 -21.63
C GLY A 28 3.93 29.40 -20.45
N LEU A 29 3.25 30.48 -20.05
CA LEU A 29 2.22 30.43 -19.00
C LEU A 29 1.12 29.43 -19.36
N PHE A 30 0.56 29.49 -20.58
CA PHE A 30 -0.51 28.57 -20.98
C PHE A 30 -0.03 27.14 -21.18
N VAL A 31 1.26 26.90 -21.48
CA VAL A 31 1.86 25.55 -21.45
C VAL A 31 1.91 25.02 -20.02
N VAL A 32 2.31 25.85 -19.05
CA VAL A 32 2.31 25.48 -17.63
C VAL A 32 0.88 25.19 -17.14
N LEU A 33 -0.08 26.06 -17.46
CA LEU A 33 -1.49 25.86 -17.11
C LEU A 33 -2.08 24.61 -17.79
N ARG A 34 -1.76 24.36 -19.06
CA ARG A 34 -2.15 23.14 -19.78
C ARG A 34 -1.60 21.90 -19.09
N SER A 35 -0.34 21.94 -18.66
CA SER A 35 0.30 20.85 -17.92
C SER A 35 -0.38 20.61 -16.56
N ALA A 36 -0.72 21.69 -15.85
CA ALA A 36 -1.42 21.64 -14.57
C ALA A 36 -2.79 20.97 -14.69
N PHE A 37 -3.64 21.41 -15.63
CA PHE A 37 -4.98 20.85 -15.80
C PHE A 37 -5.04 19.55 -16.64
N GLY A 38 -3.93 19.14 -17.27
CA GLY A 38 -3.87 17.91 -18.06
C GLY A 38 -4.80 17.88 -19.27
N ARG A 39 -5.24 19.04 -19.77
CA ARG A 39 -6.17 19.16 -20.91
C ARG A 39 -5.77 20.26 -21.88
N SER A 40 -6.05 20.04 -23.16
CA SER A 40 -5.92 21.09 -24.18
C SER A 40 -6.97 22.17 -23.92
N PHE A 41 -6.55 23.43 -23.98
CA PHE A 41 -7.49 24.55 -23.96
C PHE A 41 -8.11 24.84 -25.33
N GLY A 42 -7.65 24.16 -26.39
CA GLY A 42 -8.10 24.42 -27.76
C GLY A 42 -7.85 25.88 -28.14
N PHE A 43 -8.86 26.52 -28.74
CA PHE A 43 -8.82 27.94 -29.06
C PHE A 43 -9.02 28.77 -27.79
N LEU A 44 -7.95 29.42 -27.31
CA LEU A 44 -7.91 30.12 -26.01
C LEU A 44 -8.77 31.38 -25.94
N ASN A 45 -8.91 32.11 -27.05
CA ASN A 45 -9.51 33.45 -27.05
C ASN A 45 -10.90 33.49 -26.37
N PRO A 46 -11.87 32.61 -26.69
CA PRO A 46 -13.17 32.61 -26.02
C PRO A 46 -13.06 32.48 -24.50
N THR A 47 -12.18 31.59 -24.02
CA THR A 47 -11.96 31.39 -22.58
C THR A 47 -11.39 32.65 -21.94
N VAL A 48 -10.34 33.21 -22.53
CA VAL A 48 -9.63 34.39 -22.00
C VAL A 48 -10.54 35.62 -21.95
N TYR A 49 -11.32 35.86 -23.00
CA TYR A 49 -12.24 37.01 -23.06
C TYR A 49 -13.48 36.82 -22.17
N GLN A 50 -13.94 35.58 -21.95
CA GLN A 50 -15.04 35.29 -21.00
C GLN A 50 -14.66 35.62 -19.55
N LEU A 51 -13.37 35.58 -19.19
CA LEU A 51 -12.91 35.90 -17.85
C LEU A 51 -12.93 37.39 -17.51
N GLY A 52 -13.01 38.27 -18.52
CA GLY A 52 -12.99 39.73 -18.31
C GLY A 52 -11.77 40.19 -17.52
N THR A 53 -11.95 41.15 -16.61
CA THR A 53 -10.89 41.72 -15.75
C THR A 53 -10.43 40.80 -14.62
N ALA A 54 -11.10 39.66 -14.37
CA ALA A 54 -10.88 38.84 -13.17
C ALA A 54 -9.46 38.24 -13.06
N ALA A 55 -8.80 38.04 -14.21
CA ALA A 55 -7.48 37.43 -14.30
C ALA A 55 -6.37 38.39 -14.71
N PHE A 56 -6.66 39.70 -14.79
CA PHE A 56 -5.76 40.69 -15.36
C PHE A 56 -5.46 41.82 -14.39
N ARG A 57 -4.30 42.45 -14.59
CA ARG A 57 -3.97 43.76 -14.03
C ARG A 57 -4.10 44.76 -15.15
N ASP A 58 -5.08 45.65 -15.01
CA ASP A 58 -5.38 46.71 -15.97
C ASP A 58 -4.14 47.56 -16.24
N VAL A 59 -3.85 47.83 -17.51
CA VAL A 59 -2.70 48.63 -17.94
C VAL A 59 -3.24 49.99 -18.36
N VAL A 60 -3.12 50.96 -17.46
CA VAL A 60 -3.72 52.29 -17.65
C VAL A 60 -2.77 53.34 -18.24
N PHE A 61 -1.57 52.92 -18.67
CA PHE A 61 -0.52 53.82 -19.15
C PHE A 61 0.29 53.21 -20.30
N GLY A 62 0.54 54.02 -21.34
CA GLY A 62 1.34 53.68 -22.52
C GLY A 62 0.57 53.78 -23.84
N ASN A 63 1.26 53.52 -24.95
CA ASN A 63 0.68 53.48 -26.30
C ASN A 63 1.42 52.46 -27.21
N ASN A 64 0.89 52.26 -28.41
CA ASN A 64 1.50 51.47 -29.48
C ASN A 64 2.13 52.35 -30.59
N ASP A 65 2.51 53.58 -30.27
CA ASP A 65 3.15 54.50 -31.22
C ASP A 65 4.50 53.92 -31.70
N PRO A 66 4.71 53.73 -33.02
CA PRO A 66 5.96 53.20 -33.56
C PRO A 66 7.11 54.22 -33.60
N GLY A 67 6.88 55.49 -33.23
CA GLY A 67 7.91 56.52 -33.17
C GLY A 67 8.52 56.88 -34.54
N ARG A 68 7.82 56.56 -35.64
CA ARG A 68 8.25 56.85 -37.01
C ARG A 68 7.64 58.16 -37.52
N PRO A 69 8.33 58.92 -38.38
CA PRO A 69 7.91 60.26 -38.80
C PRO A 69 6.77 60.30 -39.84
N SER A 70 5.77 59.43 -39.71
CA SER A 70 4.46 59.56 -40.36
C SER A 70 3.38 59.28 -39.33
N ALA A 71 2.47 60.24 -39.11
CA ALA A 71 1.39 60.24 -38.12
C ALA A 71 0.40 59.08 -38.32
N THR A 72 0.85 57.87 -38.03
CA THR A 72 0.01 56.68 -38.05
C THR A 72 -0.85 56.76 -36.78
N PRO A 73 -2.18 56.67 -36.89
CA PRO A 73 -3.04 56.67 -35.71
C PRO A 73 -2.58 55.58 -34.74
N TYR A 74 -2.36 55.96 -33.48
CA TYR A 74 -2.02 55.06 -32.39
C TYR A 74 -3.15 55.06 -31.37
N PHE A 75 -3.25 53.98 -30.61
CA PHE A 75 -4.15 53.89 -29.49
C PHE A 75 -3.37 54.25 -28.21
N SER A 76 -4.06 54.72 -27.18
CA SER A 76 -3.47 54.87 -25.84
C SER A 76 -4.12 53.87 -24.90
N ALA A 77 -3.35 53.33 -23.97
CA ALA A 77 -3.88 52.49 -22.91
C ALA A 77 -4.70 53.36 -21.95
N THR A 78 -5.87 52.88 -21.55
CA THR A 78 -6.83 53.60 -20.70
C THR A 78 -7.47 52.64 -19.71
N ALA A 79 -8.11 53.15 -18.65
CA ALA A 79 -8.82 52.29 -17.71
C ALA A 79 -9.87 51.42 -18.41
N GLY A 80 -9.90 50.12 -18.09
CA GLY A 80 -10.81 49.14 -18.66
C GLY A 80 -10.25 48.44 -19.90
N TYR A 81 -11.12 48.07 -20.83
CA TYR A 81 -10.69 47.41 -22.06
C TYR A 81 -10.13 48.44 -23.05
N ASP A 82 -8.92 48.20 -23.59
CA ASP A 82 -8.35 49.00 -24.67
C ASP A 82 -7.78 48.16 -25.83
N PRO A 83 -7.69 48.69 -27.07
CA PRO A 83 -7.22 47.92 -28.23
C PRO A 83 -5.76 47.45 -28.18
N ILE A 84 -4.93 48.00 -27.30
CA ILE A 84 -3.49 47.69 -27.23
C ILE A 84 -3.21 46.64 -26.18
N THR A 85 -3.85 46.73 -25.03
CA THR A 85 -3.57 45.89 -23.87
C THR A 85 -4.71 44.91 -23.56
N GLY A 86 -5.85 45.04 -24.24
CA GLY A 86 -7.04 44.24 -23.96
C GLY A 86 -7.54 44.52 -22.56
N TRP A 87 -7.61 43.49 -21.72
CA TRP A 87 -7.91 43.62 -20.27
C TRP A 87 -6.66 43.89 -19.41
N GLY A 88 -5.48 44.00 -20.03
CA GLY A 88 -4.20 44.27 -19.37
C GLY A 88 -3.26 43.06 -19.29
N SER A 89 -2.36 43.06 -18.29
CA SER A 89 -1.36 42.01 -18.08
C SER A 89 -1.93 40.83 -17.28
N ILE A 90 -1.61 39.59 -17.67
CA ILE A 90 -2.14 38.40 -16.99
C ILE A 90 -1.50 38.24 -15.61
N ASP A 91 -2.33 38.08 -14.58
CA ASP A 91 -1.91 37.56 -13.28
C ASP A 91 -2.05 36.03 -13.28
N GLY A 92 -0.93 35.30 -13.29
CA GLY A 92 -0.91 33.85 -13.48
C GLY A 92 -1.74 33.07 -12.46
N THR A 93 -1.70 33.48 -11.19
CA THR A 93 -2.48 32.83 -10.12
C THR A 93 -3.98 33.10 -10.30
N LYS A 94 -4.37 34.35 -10.59
CA LYS A 94 -5.77 34.67 -10.86
C LYS A 94 -6.28 34.00 -12.13
N MET A 95 -5.46 33.89 -13.17
CA MET A 95 -5.79 33.18 -14.41
C MET A 95 -6.00 31.69 -14.16
N MET A 96 -5.09 31.04 -13.43
CA MET A 96 -5.24 29.64 -13.03
C MET A 96 -6.55 29.42 -12.27
N ASN A 97 -6.83 30.24 -11.25
CA ASN A 97 -8.06 30.14 -10.46
C ASN A 97 -9.33 30.39 -11.30
N SER A 98 -9.27 31.32 -12.25
CA SER A 98 -10.39 31.67 -13.11
C SER A 98 -10.70 30.58 -14.14
N ILE A 99 -9.66 30.02 -14.78
CA ILE A 99 -9.80 28.85 -15.63
C ILE A 99 -10.33 27.68 -14.82
N ALA A 100 -9.74 27.38 -13.65
CA ALA A 100 -10.21 26.30 -12.77
C ALA A 100 -11.72 26.41 -12.47
N LYS A 101 -12.25 27.61 -12.20
CA LYS A 101 -13.70 27.84 -12.02
C LYS A 101 -14.55 27.52 -13.25
N LEU A 102 -14.03 27.75 -14.47
CA LEU A 102 -14.70 27.37 -15.71
C LEU A 102 -14.65 25.86 -15.95
N LEU A 103 -13.54 25.21 -15.59
CA LEU A 103 -13.31 23.78 -15.84
C LEU A 103 -13.99 22.88 -14.82
N PHE A 104 -14.04 23.35 -13.57
CA PHE A 104 -14.58 22.68 -12.40
C PHE A 104 -15.65 23.60 -11.80
N PRO A 105 -16.78 23.79 -12.50
CA PRO A 105 -17.84 24.65 -12.02
C PRO A 105 -18.31 24.15 -10.64
N PRO A 106 -18.61 25.05 -9.70
CA PRO A 106 -18.96 24.63 -8.36
C PRO A 106 -20.21 23.74 -8.39
N ASP A 107 -20.10 22.56 -7.78
CA ASP A 107 -21.12 21.53 -7.80
C ASP A 107 -21.26 20.87 -6.44
N THR A 108 -22.29 20.02 -6.33
CA THR A 108 -22.50 19.23 -5.13
C THR A 108 -23.23 17.93 -5.38
N TYR A 109 -22.81 16.91 -4.66
CA TYR A 109 -23.48 15.63 -4.60
C TYR A 109 -23.38 15.05 -3.19
N LEU A 110 -24.19 14.02 -2.94
CA LEU A 110 -24.13 13.25 -1.71
C LEU A 110 -23.34 11.97 -1.96
N THR A 111 -22.46 11.62 -1.02
CA THR A 111 -21.85 10.30 -0.90
C THR A 111 -22.46 9.57 0.28
N VAL A 112 -23.26 8.55 0.00
CA VAL A 112 -23.93 7.74 1.01
C VAL A 112 -22.96 6.69 1.56
N LEU A 113 -22.79 6.69 2.88
CA LEU A 113 -22.10 5.61 3.60
C LEU A 113 -23.14 4.58 4.06
N LYS A 114 -24.12 4.99 4.87
CA LYS A 114 -25.28 4.18 5.27
C LYS A 114 -26.56 4.87 4.80
N SER A 115 -27.33 4.22 3.92
CA SER A 115 -28.65 4.69 3.50
C SER A 115 -29.80 3.91 4.10
N SER A 116 -29.57 2.73 4.67
CA SER A 116 -30.66 1.89 5.17
C SER A 116 -30.61 1.73 6.68
N PHE A 117 -31.78 1.75 7.29
CA PHE A 117 -31.98 1.57 8.71
C PHE A 117 -33.17 0.63 8.90
N SER A 118 -32.98 -0.47 9.63
CA SER A 118 -34.11 -1.29 10.06
C SER A 118 -34.66 -0.84 11.39
N LEU A 119 -35.96 -1.08 11.62
CA LEU A 119 -36.61 -0.79 12.89
C LEU A 119 -35.83 -1.42 14.06
N GLY A 120 -35.40 -2.68 13.91
CA GLY A 120 -34.63 -3.38 14.95
C GLY A 120 -33.28 -2.74 15.25
N GLU A 121 -32.55 -2.25 14.23
CA GLU A 121 -31.30 -1.49 14.45
C GLU A 121 -31.56 -0.21 15.24
N VAL A 122 -32.63 0.52 14.90
CA VAL A 122 -32.89 1.86 15.42
C VAL A 122 -33.51 1.85 16.82
N GLU A 123 -34.28 0.82 17.17
CA GLU A 123 -34.72 0.56 18.54
C GLU A 123 -33.52 0.40 19.49
N GLY A 124 -32.49 -0.34 19.04
CA GLY A 124 -31.24 -0.50 19.78
C GLY A 124 -30.33 0.73 19.77
N LYS A 125 -30.43 1.58 18.75
CA LYS A 125 -29.64 2.81 18.61
C LYS A 125 -30.35 3.90 17.80
N ALA A 126 -30.73 5.00 18.45
CA ALA A 126 -31.41 6.13 17.81
C ALA A 126 -30.50 7.01 16.92
N ASN A 127 -29.26 7.26 17.37
CA ASN A 127 -28.38 8.25 16.76
C ASN A 127 -27.28 7.61 15.90
N TRP A 128 -27.10 8.13 14.68
CA TRP A 128 -26.19 7.61 13.66
C TRP A 128 -25.36 8.74 13.04
N ASP A 129 -24.11 8.84 13.44
CA ASP A 129 -23.22 9.90 12.99
C ASP A 129 -22.58 9.66 11.64
N GLY A 130 -22.44 10.73 10.85
CA GLY A 130 -21.65 10.72 9.61
C GLY A 130 -22.07 9.68 8.59
N THR A 131 -23.36 9.33 8.52
CA THR A 131 -23.91 8.29 7.63
C THR A 131 -23.90 8.71 6.16
N ILE A 132 -23.89 10.00 5.88
CA ILE A 132 -23.89 10.58 4.53
C ILE A 132 -22.87 11.73 4.51
N LEU A 133 -22.17 11.92 3.40
CA LEU A 133 -21.25 13.03 3.19
C LEU A 133 -21.83 13.97 2.13
N VAL A 134 -21.98 15.24 2.46
CA VAL A 134 -22.15 16.29 1.45
C VAL A 134 -20.79 16.55 0.84
N VAL A 135 -20.67 16.39 -0.47
CA VAL A 135 -19.46 16.74 -1.21
C VAL A 135 -19.68 18.07 -1.91
N LEU A 136 -18.77 18.99 -1.64
CA LEU A 136 -18.72 20.31 -2.26
C LEU A 136 -17.43 20.41 -3.07
N ASN A 137 -17.52 20.67 -4.38
CA ASN A 137 -16.35 20.94 -5.22
C ASN A 137 -16.41 22.33 -5.83
N GLY A 138 -15.25 22.83 -6.28
CA GLY A 138 -15.15 24.15 -6.92
C GLY A 138 -15.11 25.33 -5.95
N PHE A 139 -14.92 25.09 -4.64
CA PHE A 139 -14.78 26.12 -3.61
C PHE A 139 -13.48 25.96 -2.81
N SER A 140 -12.99 27.05 -2.21
CA SER A 140 -11.90 27.01 -1.23
C SER A 140 -12.45 27.07 0.21
N PRO A 141 -11.82 26.40 1.20
CA PRO A 141 -12.30 26.42 2.58
C PRO A 141 -12.53 27.83 3.17
N ASN A 142 -11.67 28.79 2.84
CA ASN A 142 -11.76 30.16 3.34
C ASN A 142 -13.00 30.94 2.85
N VAL A 143 -13.70 30.48 1.81
CA VAL A 143 -14.94 31.14 1.35
C VAL A 143 -16.20 30.63 2.05
N LEU A 144 -16.07 29.72 3.02
CA LEU A 144 -17.19 29.13 3.77
C LEU A 144 -17.50 29.75 5.17
N PRO A 145 -17.13 30.99 5.55
CA PRO A 145 -17.31 31.40 6.94
C PRO A 145 -18.81 31.56 7.27
N GLY A 146 -19.33 30.63 8.08
CA GLY A 146 -20.68 30.66 8.66
C GLY A 146 -21.78 29.91 7.89
N THR A 147 -21.54 29.47 6.65
CA THR A 147 -22.56 28.76 5.86
C THR A 147 -22.46 27.25 6.07
N VAL A 148 -23.32 26.69 6.92
CA VAL A 148 -23.52 25.24 7.04
C VAL A 148 -24.63 24.81 6.08
N PRO A 149 -24.47 23.70 5.32
CA PRO A 149 -25.55 23.15 4.52
C PRO A 149 -26.80 22.87 5.36
N ILE A 150 -27.97 23.19 4.82
CA ILE A 150 -29.26 22.89 5.43
C ILE A 150 -29.75 21.58 4.82
N ALA A 151 -29.86 20.55 5.66
CA ALA A 151 -30.50 19.30 5.28
C ALA A 151 -31.98 19.33 5.63
N THR A 152 -32.82 18.91 4.69
CA THR A 152 -34.28 18.80 4.85
C THR A 152 -34.73 17.39 4.49
N ASN A 153 -35.75 16.90 5.17
CA ASN A 153 -36.21 15.52 5.02
C ASN A 153 -37.75 15.41 4.96
N THR A 154 -38.25 14.26 4.49
CA THR A 154 -39.68 13.92 4.44
C THR A 154 -40.08 12.78 5.38
N PHE A 155 -39.28 12.49 6.42
CA PHE A 155 -39.53 11.38 7.36
C PHE A 155 -40.72 11.70 8.27
N SER A 156 -40.49 12.65 9.18
CA SER A 156 -41.28 13.07 10.33
C SER A 156 -40.51 14.23 10.98
N SER A 157 -41.20 15.10 11.72
CA SER A 157 -40.54 16.13 12.54
C SER A 157 -39.66 15.56 13.66
N ASP A 158 -39.86 14.30 14.05
CA ASP A 158 -39.12 13.61 15.10
C ASP A 158 -37.83 12.92 14.59
N VAL A 159 -37.54 12.99 13.28
CA VAL A 159 -36.25 12.55 12.73
C VAL A 159 -35.39 13.78 12.47
N THR A 160 -34.32 13.92 13.25
CA THR A 160 -33.41 15.08 13.16
C THR A 160 -32.24 14.74 12.25
N ILE A 161 -31.91 15.67 11.35
CA ILE A 161 -30.75 15.58 10.46
C ILE A 161 -29.80 16.72 10.81
N THR A 162 -28.58 16.36 11.20
CA THR A 162 -27.57 17.34 11.60
C THR A 162 -26.42 17.32 10.62
N VAL A 163 -25.97 18.50 10.19
CA VAL A 163 -24.78 18.65 9.34
C VAL A 163 -23.61 19.06 10.22
N GLY A 164 -22.56 18.24 10.25
CA GLY A 164 -21.34 18.48 11.00
C GLY A 164 -20.40 19.47 10.32
N LEU A 165 -19.24 19.69 10.96
CA LEU A 165 -18.24 20.64 10.49
C LEU A 165 -17.61 20.23 9.16
N ALA A 166 -17.23 21.25 8.37
CA ALA A 166 -16.52 21.07 7.12
C ALA A 166 -15.17 20.39 7.33
N LYS A 167 -14.85 19.39 6.49
CA LYS A 167 -13.54 18.76 6.37
C LYS A 167 -12.96 19.06 4.99
N ALA A 168 -11.84 19.77 4.94
CA ALA A 168 -11.13 20.05 3.69
C ALA A 168 -10.29 18.84 3.25
N GLU A 169 -10.16 18.61 1.95
CA GLU A 169 -9.30 17.56 1.38
C GLU A 169 -7.82 17.78 1.75
N ILE A 170 -7.37 19.03 1.69
CA ILE A 170 -6.05 19.55 2.03
C ILE A 170 -6.23 20.72 3.02
N PRO A 171 -6.36 20.43 4.33
CA PRO A 171 -6.56 21.45 5.36
C PRO A 171 -5.47 22.54 5.39
N SER A 172 -4.23 22.21 5.03
CA SER A 172 -3.11 23.15 4.98
C SER A 172 -3.20 24.20 3.87
N LEU A 173 -4.13 24.05 2.91
CA LEU A 173 -4.31 24.96 1.76
C LEU A 173 -5.72 25.59 1.72
N PRO A 174 -6.16 26.34 2.75
CA PRO A 174 -7.55 26.78 2.88
C PRO A 174 -8.00 27.81 1.84
N SER A 175 -7.06 28.42 1.10
CA SER A 175 -7.36 29.34 -0.02
C SER A 175 -7.40 28.65 -1.38
N THR A 176 -7.04 27.37 -1.48
CA THR A 176 -7.02 26.60 -2.72
C THR A 176 -8.38 25.97 -2.97
N VAL A 177 -8.82 25.97 -4.24
CA VAL A 177 -10.06 25.28 -4.65
C VAL A 177 -9.86 23.78 -4.57
N GLN A 178 -10.66 23.14 -3.73
CA GLN A 178 -10.53 21.72 -3.37
C GLN A 178 -11.88 21.16 -3.00
N ARG A 179 -11.92 19.87 -2.68
CA ARG A 179 -13.15 19.26 -2.18
C ARG A 179 -13.29 19.48 -0.69
N ILE A 180 -14.54 19.64 -0.28
CA ILE A 180 -14.91 19.89 1.11
C ILE A 180 -16.06 18.95 1.44
N LEU A 181 -15.93 18.21 2.53
CA LEU A 181 -16.93 17.25 2.99
C LEU A 181 -17.65 17.80 4.21
N PHE A 182 -18.97 17.61 4.27
CA PHE A 182 -19.75 17.81 5.50
C PHE A 182 -20.42 16.49 5.88
N PRO A 183 -20.10 15.91 7.04
CA PRO A 183 -20.77 14.70 7.50
C PRO A 183 -22.20 15.03 7.93
N ILE A 184 -23.14 14.16 7.59
CA ILE A 184 -24.54 14.22 8.03
C ILE A 184 -24.78 13.11 9.03
N SER A 185 -25.32 13.48 10.19
CA SER A 185 -25.84 12.56 11.20
C SER A 185 -27.37 12.47 11.11
N VAL A 186 -27.91 11.28 11.39
CA VAL A 186 -29.35 11.00 11.43
C VAL A 186 -29.71 10.56 12.84
N ASP A 187 -30.71 11.20 13.44
CA ASP A 187 -31.22 10.85 14.76
C ASP A 187 -32.71 10.53 14.68
N PHE A 188 -33.08 9.34 15.14
CA PHE A 188 -34.47 8.89 15.21
C PHE A 188 -35.02 9.12 16.62
N GLY A 189 -35.87 10.13 16.78
CA GLY A 189 -36.54 10.43 18.04
C GLY A 189 -37.53 9.34 18.47
N PRO A 190 -38.00 9.36 19.73
CA PRO A 190 -38.78 8.27 20.32
C PRO A 190 -40.03 7.85 19.53
N THR A 191 -40.76 8.80 18.93
CA THR A 191 -42.00 8.49 18.20
C THR A 191 -41.70 7.91 16.81
N SER A 192 -40.60 8.32 16.18
CA SER A 192 -40.22 7.84 14.85
C SER A 192 -39.80 6.36 14.84
N ARG A 193 -39.32 5.82 15.97
CA ARG A 193 -38.75 4.46 16.11
C ARG A 193 -39.79 3.36 16.28
N HIS A 194 -40.94 3.51 15.62
CA HIS A 194 -42.03 2.55 15.64
C HIS A 194 -42.45 2.20 14.21
N ALA A 195 -43.18 1.09 14.06
CA ALA A 195 -43.84 0.78 12.81
C ALA A 195 -44.98 1.78 12.54
N THR A 196 -45.27 2.07 11.26
CA THR A 196 -46.42 2.89 10.86
C THR A 196 -47.75 2.26 11.26
N SER A 197 -47.78 0.94 11.51
CA SER A 197 -48.94 0.20 12.00
C SER A 197 -49.06 0.14 13.53
N ASP A 198 -48.12 0.71 14.28
CA ASP A 198 -48.23 0.75 15.75
C ASP A 198 -49.46 1.58 16.15
N THR A 199 -50.36 0.97 16.91
CA THR A 199 -51.65 1.58 17.30
C THR A 199 -51.53 2.54 18.48
N THR A 200 -50.40 2.53 19.18
CA THR A 200 -50.14 3.37 20.36
C THR A 200 -49.26 4.56 20.02
N THR A 201 -48.19 4.34 19.27
CA THR A 201 -47.23 5.38 18.83
C THR A 201 -46.85 5.13 17.37
N PRO A 202 -47.64 5.61 16.39
CA PRO A 202 -47.33 5.39 14.97
C PRO A 202 -45.98 6.02 14.60
N GLY A 203 -45.05 5.20 14.11
CA GLY A 203 -43.72 5.66 13.70
C GLY A 203 -43.53 5.77 12.19
N VAL A 204 -42.27 5.75 11.73
CA VAL A 204 -41.92 5.93 10.30
C VAL A 204 -41.52 4.64 9.59
N PHE A 205 -41.33 3.53 10.31
CA PHE A 205 -40.83 2.27 9.73
C PHE A 205 -41.98 1.43 9.15
N PRO A 206 -41.75 0.66 8.07
CA PRO A 206 -42.79 -0.21 7.55
C PRO A 206 -43.15 -1.33 8.54
N PRO A 207 -44.40 -1.84 8.51
CA PRO A 207 -44.80 -3.00 9.30
C PRO A 207 -43.98 -4.25 8.94
N ALA A 208 -43.88 -5.20 9.87
CA ALA A 208 -43.24 -6.50 9.64
C ALA A 208 -43.67 -7.15 8.31
N GLY A 209 -42.71 -7.66 7.54
CA GLY A 209 -42.96 -8.30 6.23
C GLY A 209 -43.31 -7.36 5.07
N SER A 210 -43.43 -6.04 5.32
CA SER A 210 -43.72 -5.06 4.27
C SER A 210 -42.47 -4.66 3.48
N SER A 211 -42.68 -4.12 2.27
CA SER A 211 -41.59 -3.60 1.44
C SER A 211 -40.89 -2.41 2.10
N PRO A 212 -39.60 -2.17 1.78
CA PRO A 212 -38.87 -0.99 2.24
C PRO A 212 -39.57 0.33 1.89
N ILE A 213 -39.50 1.32 2.77
CA ILE A 213 -39.98 2.69 2.51
C ILE A 213 -38.79 3.57 2.14
N GLU A 214 -38.83 4.22 0.98
CA GLU A 214 -37.86 5.22 0.57
C GLU A 214 -38.30 6.63 0.98
N LYS A 215 -37.38 7.40 1.55
CA LYS A 215 -37.63 8.78 2.00
C LYS A 215 -36.55 9.70 1.44
N LEU A 216 -36.98 10.85 0.92
CA LEU A 216 -36.08 11.80 0.28
C LEU A 216 -35.31 12.60 1.35
N LEU A 217 -34.00 12.65 1.18
CA LEU A 217 -33.13 13.60 1.87
C LEU A 217 -32.64 14.62 0.84
N THR A 218 -32.95 15.88 1.09
CA THR A 218 -32.53 17.00 0.24
C THR A 218 -31.61 17.91 1.04
N VAL A 219 -30.40 18.11 0.54
CA VAL A 219 -29.43 19.04 1.11
C VAL A 219 -29.35 20.27 0.22
N ARG A 220 -29.55 21.44 0.82
CA ARG A 220 -29.47 22.74 0.15
C ARG A 220 -28.43 23.61 0.81
N PHE A 221 -27.80 24.44 0.02
CA PHE A 221 -26.85 25.40 0.54
C PHE A 221 -26.70 26.56 -0.42
N THR A 222 -26.38 27.71 0.15
CA THR A 222 -26.15 28.94 -0.60
C THR A 222 -24.79 29.48 -0.24
N ILE A 223 -23.84 29.42 -1.17
CA ILE A 223 -22.48 29.95 -0.97
C ILE A 223 -22.30 31.11 -1.95
N THR A 224 -21.95 32.28 -1.45
CA THR A 224 -21.71 33.48 -2.28
C THR A 224 -22.87 33.79 -3.25
N GLY A 225 -24.12 33.60 -2.80
CA GLY A 225 -25.33 33.81 -3.61
C GLY A 225 -25.66 32.69 -4.61
N LYS A 226 -24.84 31.65 -4.73
CA LYS A 226 -25.13 30.47 -5.56
C LYS A 226 -25.88 29.41 -4.75
N ALA A 227 -27.13 29.14 -5.12
CA ALA A 227 -27.90 28.03 -4.59
C ALA A 227 -27.45 26.70 -5.22
N LEU A 228 -27.23 25.70 -4.37
CA LEU A 228 -26.82 24.36 -4.73
C LEU A 228 -27.70 23.35 -3.97
N GLU A 229 -28.06 22.26 -4.65
CA GLU A 229 -28.94 21.23 -4.10
C GLU A 229 -28.41 19.84 -4.48
N ALA A 230 -28.41 18.92 -3.52
CA ALA A 230 -28.14 17.51 -3.73
C ALA A 230 -29.22 16.65 -3.06
N ASN A 231 -29.54 15.51 -3.67
CA ASN A 231 -30.63 14.64 -3.24
C ASN A 231 -30.15 13.19 -3.10
N THR A 232 -30.63 12.50 -2.06
CA THR A 232 -30.48 11.05 -1.91
C THR A 232 -31.73 10.45 -1.25
N VAL A 233 -31.79 9.13 -1.09
CA VAL A 233 -32.84 8.48 -0.31
C VAL A 233 -32.27 7.76 0.90
N ILE A 234 -33.03 7.80 1.98
CA ILE A 234 -32.88 6.90 3.11
C ILE A 234 -33.95 5.81 2.98
N ILE A 235 -33.56 4.59 3.27
CA ILE A 235 -34.36 3.38 3.13
C ILE A 235 -34.69 2.89 4.53
N LEU A 236 -35.97 2.83 4.85
CA LEU A 236 -36.46 2.29 6.12
C LEU A 236 -36.93 0.85 5.90
N LEU A 237 -36.37 -0.07 6.68
CA LEU A 237 -36.66 -1.50 6.60
C LEU A 237 -37.52 -1.92 7.79
N ALA A 238 -38.42 -2.88 7.54
CA ALA A 238 -39.29 -3.42 8.57
C ALA A 238 -38.47 -4.12 9.67
N GLY A 239 -39.01 -4.16 10.88
CA GLY A 239 -38.50 -5.00 11.97
C GLY A 239 -39.01 -6.44 11.90
N ALA A 240 -39.00 -7.15 13.03
CA ALA A 240 -39.45 -8.54 13.14
C ALA A 240 -38.72 -9.53 12.21
N ASN A 241 -37.43 -9.28 11.97
CA ASN A 241 -36.54 -10.07 11.13
C ASN A 241 -35.14 -10.17 11.78
N PRO A 242 -34.32 -11.19 11.44
CA PRO A 242 -33.00 -11.37 12.05
C PRO A 242 -32.03 -10.29 11.58
N TYR A 243 -31.24 -9.70 12.47
CA TYR A 243 -30.28 -8.66 12.09
C TYR A 243 -28.98 -8.70 12.90
N PHE A 244 -27.93 -8.13 12.32
CA PHE A 244 -26.72 -7.69 13.00
C PHE A 244 -26.81 -6.20 13.26
N SER A 245 -26.30 -5.77 14.41
CA SER A 245 -26.07 -4.35 14.68
C SER A 245 -24.66 -3.96 14.24
N ASN A 246 -24.58 -3.21 13.14
CA ASN A 246 -23.32 -2.76 12.55
C ASN A 246 -22.90 -1.41 13.11
N THR A 247 -22.54 -1.39 14.39
CA THR A 247 -21.93 -0.23 15.04
C THR A 247 -20.76 -0.69 15.89
N ALA A 248 -19.82 0.21 16.19
CA ALA A 248 -18.77 -0.02 17.17
C ALA A 248 -18.69 1.18 18.12
N THR A 249 -18.36 0.92 19.37
CA THR A 249 -17.93 1.93 20.34
C THR A 249 -16.40 1.94 20.36
N ASP A 250 -15.82 3.07 19.94
CA ASP A 250 -14.43 3.51 20.11
C ASP A 250 -13.34 2.43 20.03
N ILE A 251 -12.72 2.27 18.87
CA ILE A 251 -11.53 1.45 18.72
C ILE A 251 -10.31 2.24 19.21
N GLY A 252 -9.70 1.78 20.30
CA GLY A 252 -8.40 2.27 20.75
C GLY A 252 -8.39 3.66 21.42
N GLY A 253 -9.53 4.17 21.90
CA GLY A 253 -9.59 5.49 22.54
C GLY A 253 -9.46 6.65 21.54
N THR A 254 -9.75 6.40 20.26
CA THR A 254 -9.61 7.35 19.15
C THR A 254 -10.84 8.25 19.00
N GLY A 255 -11.91 8.01 19.76
CA GLY A 255 -13.17 8.76 19.69
C GLY A 255 -14.04 8.39 18.48
N HIS A 256 -13.75 7.25 17.84
CA HIS A 256 -14.51 6.75 16.69
C HIS A 256 -15.85 6.14 17.14
N ILE A 257 -16.95 6.86 16.90
CA ILE A 257 -18.31 6.39 17.14
C ILE A 257 -18.92 6.04 15.77
N ASN A 258 -19.58 4.88 15.66
CA ASN A 258 -20.27 4.41 14.44
C ASN A 258 -19.37 3.81 13.33
N ASP A 259 -18.26 3.16 13.68
CA ASP A 259 -17.47 2.38 12.72
C ASP A 259 -18.21 1.09 12.31
N TRP A 260 -19.20 1.23 11.41
CA TRP A 260 -20.08 0.15 10.95
C TRP A 260 -19.32 -0.98 10.21
N TRP A 261 -18.07 -0.74 9.84
CA TRP A 261 -17.15 -1.75 9.31
C TRP A 261 -16.52 -2.66 10.37
N LEU A 262 -16.85 -2.45 11.65
CA LEU A 262 -16.41 -3.25 12.79
C LEU A 262 -17.62 -3.64 13.63
N SER A 263 -18.55 -4.36 13.00
CA SER A 263 -19.82 -4.76 13.60
C SER A 263 -19.69 -5.24 15.04
N GLN A 264 -20.43 -4.63 15.97
CA GLN A 264 -20.49 -5.06 17.36
C GLN A 264 -21.06 -6.47 17.51
N ASP A 265 -21.73 -6.99 16.49
CA ASP A 265 -22.32 -8.32 16.51
C ASP A 265 -21.44 -9.39 15.84
N LEU A 266 -20.23 -9.03 15.38
CA LEU A 266 -19.22 -9.98 14.90
C LEU A 266 -17.94 -9.88 15.73
N ARG A 267 -17.41 -11.01 16.19
CA ARG A 267 -16.13 -11.12 16.93
C ARG A 267 -15.19 -12.06 16.21
N VAL A 268 -13.91 -11.71 16.15
CA VAL A 268 -12.82 -12.60 15.74
C VAL A 268 -11.80 -12.64 16.87
N PHE A 269 -11.35 -13.84 17.24
CA PHE A 269 -10.37 -14.01 18.32
C PHE A 269 -9.53 -15.28 18.12
N SER A 270 -8.41 -15.34 18.83
CA SER A 270 -7.47 -16.45 18.81
C SER A 270 -7.39 -17.14 20.18
N CYS A 271 -7.13 -18.45 20.18
CA CYS A 271 -6.87 -19.28 21.34
C CYS A 271 -5.52 -19.96 21.16
N CYS A 272 -4.60 -19.78 22.10
CA CYS A 272 -3.32 -20.48 22.14
C CYS A 272 -3.32 -21.41 23.37
N PRO A 273 -3.75 -22.68 23.25
CA PRO A 273 -3.97 -23.54 24.41
C PRO A 273 -2.70 -23.85 25.24
N GLY A 274 -1.50 -23.71 24.65
CA GLY A 274 -0.24 -23.78 25.40
C GLY A 274 0.04 -22.57 26.32
N ILE A 275 -0.72 -21.47 26.16
CA ILE A 275 -0.61 -20.24 26.97
C ILE A 275 -1.88 -20.04 27.79
N ASN A 276 -3.03 -20.01 27.11
CA ASN A 276 -4.34 -19.92 27.71
C ASN A 276 -5.35 -20.77 26.91
N PRO A 277 -5.76 -21.96 27.42
CA PRO A 277 -6.74 -22.82 26.77
C PRO A 277 -8.20 -22.37 27.00
N SER A 278 -8.44 -21.33 27.80
CA SER A 278 -9.77 -20.76 28.08
C SER A 278 -9.76 -19.24 27.81
N PRO A 279 -9.81 -18.83 26.53
CA PRO A 279 -9.78 -17.41 26.16
C PRO A 279 -11.11 -16.70 26.43
N VAL A 280 -12.20 -17.45 26.61
CA VAL A 280 -13.51 -16.94 27.03
C VAL A 280 -13.64 -17.10 28.52
N VAL A 281 -13.90 -16.01 29.24
CA VAL A 281 -13.96 -16.01 30.71
C VAL A 281 -15.34 -16.47 31.19
N GLY A 282 -15.40 -17.40 32.14
CA GLY A 282 -16.65 -17.78 32.80
C GLY A 282 -16.59 -19.18 33.44
N PRO A 283 -17.41 -19.47 34.46
CA PRO A 283 -17.35 -20.73 35.22
C PRO A 283 -17.67 -21.99 34.39
N GLU A 284 -18.41 -21.85 33.29
CA GLU A 284 -18.78 -22.95 32.38
C GLU A 284 -18.24 -22.72 30.95
N ALA A 285 -17.34 -21.75 30.76
CA ALA A 285 -16.77 -21.48 29.45
C ALA A 285 -15.95 -22.71 28.98
N PRO A 286 -16.09 -23.12 27.70
CA PRO A 286 -15.38 -24.29 27.21
C PRO A 286 -13.86 -24.07 27.22
N ILE A 287 -13.13 -25.17 27.36
CA ILE A 287 -11.67 -25.21 27.29
C ILE A 287 -11.28 -25.89 25.98
N LEU A 288 -10.31 -25.31 25.26
CA LEU A 288 -9.73 -25.94 24.07
C LEU A 288 -8.68 -26.97 24.50
N SER A 289 -8.97 -28.25 24.25
CA SER A 289 -8.12 -29.38 24.65
C SER A 289 -7.61 -30.16 23.42
N PRO A 290 -6.53 -29.70 22.76
CA PRO A 290 -5.92 -30.42 21.65
C PRO A 290 -5.07 -31.60 22.13
N ARG A 291 -4.74 -32.54 21.22
CA ARG A 291 -3.83 -33.67 21.51
C ARG A 291 -2.43 -33.24 21.95
N ASP A 292 -1.91 -32.15 21.37
CA ASP A 292 -0.67 -31.50 21.77
C ASP A 292 -0.78 -29.98 21.55
N TYR A 293 0.15 -29.21 22.11
CA TYR A 293 0.12 -27.74 22.00
C TYR A 293 0.94 -27.19 20.84
N ILE A 294 1.64 -28.02 20.07
CA ILE A 294 2.62 -27.60 19.06
C ILE A 294 2.03 -27.66 17.65
N ASN A 295 1.25 -28.68 17.37
CA ASN A 295 0.62 -28.96 16.09
C ASN A 295 -0.86 -28.61 16.13
N VAL A 296 -1.38 -28.10 15.02
CA VAL A 296 -2.82 -27.82 14.90
C VAL A 296 -3.59 -29.14 14.88
N ASP A 297 -4.40 -29.35 15.91
CA ASP A 297 -5.43 -30.39 15.97
C ASP A 297 -6.79 -29.83 15.54
N SER A 298 -7.08 -29.84 14.22
CA SER A 298 -8.33 -29.30 13.66
C SER A 298 -9.58 -29.89 14.31
N GLY A 299 -9.53 -31.18 14.70
CA GLY A 299 -10.64 -31.85 15.37
C GLY A 299 -10.99 -31.19 16.70
N ALA A 300 -9.99 -30.88 17.52
CA ALA A 300 -10.18 -30.14 18.77
C ALA A 300 -10.71 -28.71 18.53
N GLY A 301 -10.22 -28.03 17.49
CA GLY A 301 -10.73 -26.72 17.07
C GLY A 301 -12.22 -26.74 16.75
N TYR A 302 -12.67 -27.70 15.94
CA TYR A 302 -14.09 -27.88 15.61
C TYR A 302 -14.95 -28.27 16.81
N GLN A 303 -14.44 -29.09 17.73
CA GLN A 303 -15.18 -29.41 18.96
C GLN A 303 -15.31 -28.18 19.87
N TYR A 304 -14.25 -27.39 20.02
CA TYR A 304 -14.27 -26.18 20.84
C TYR A 304 -15.30 -25.17 20.35
N ILE A 305 -15.32 -24.84 19.05
CA ILE A 305 -16.31 -23.87 18.53
C ILE A 305 -17.75 -24.35 18.73
N LYS A 306 -18.03 -25.64 18.56
CA LYS A 306 -19.36 -26.20 18.85
C LYS A 306 -19.72 -26.07 20.33
N ASN A 307 -18.81 -26.40 21.23
CA ASN A 307 -19.02 -26.25 22.67
C ASN A 307 -19.23 -24.78 23.06
N LEU A 308 -18.50 -23.86 22.43
CA LEU A 308 -18.66 -22.42 22.64
C LEU A 308 -20.03 -21.93 22.16
N LEU A 309 -20.48 -22.35 20.98
CA LEU A 309 -21.81 -21.99 20.49
C LEU A 309 -22.91 -22.57 21.40
N ASN A 310 -22.74 -23.78 21.94
CA ASN A 310 -23.68 -24.35 22.90
C ASN A 310 -23.71 -23.54 24.21
N PHE A 311 -22.54 -23.17 24.76
CA PHE A 311 -22.42 -22.33 25.95
C PHE A 311 -23.10 -20.96 25.76
N LEU A 312 -22.81 -20.29 24.64
CA LEU A 312 -23.39 -18.97 24.33
C LEU A 312 -24.91 -19.04 24.15
N ASN A 313 -25.41 -20.03 23.42
CA ASN A 313 -26.84 -20.20 23.16
C ASN A 313 -27.63 -20.76 24.35
N ALA A 314 -26.96 -21.31 25.37
CA ALA A 314 -27.61 -21.73 26.61
C ALA A 314 -27.78 -20.58 27.62
N GLY A 315 -26.80 -19.66 27.71
CA GLY A 315 -26.74 -18.68 28.81
C GLY A 315 -26.94 -17.21 28.43
N PHE A 316 -26.75 -16.84 27.17
CA PHE A 316 -26.58 -15.42 26.79
C PHE A 316 -27.56 -14.95 25.70
N THR A 317 -28.73 -15.57 25.63
CA THR A 317 -29.71 -15.28 24.58
C THR A 317 -30.57 -14.05 24.86
N SER A 318 -30.56 -13.48 26.08
CA SER A 318 -31.42 -12.34 26.43
C SER A 318 -30.76 -10.97 26.21
N PRO A 319 -31.46 -9.99 25.59
CA PRO A 319 -30.95 -8.62 25.44
C PRO A 319 -30.81 -7.83 26.74
N THR A 320 -31.50 -8.24 27.81
CA THR A 320 -31.40 -7.64 29.14
C THR A 320 -30.41 -8.37 30.05
N GLY A 321 -29.85 -9.48 29.57
CA GLY A 321 -28.83 -10.27 30.28
C GLY A 321 -27.43 -9.68 30.15
N THR A 322 -26.45 -10.42 30.68
CA THR A 322 -25.04 -10.08 30.48
C THR A 322 -24.67 -10.21 29.00
N ASP A 323 -23.96 -9.23 28.43
CA ASP A 323 -23.45 -9.36 27.07
C ASP A 323 -22.26 -10.33 27.01
N ALA A 324 -22.45 -11.50 26.39
CA ALA A 324 -21.42 -12.51 26.25
C ALA A 324 -20.13 -12.02 25.56
N PHE A 325 -20.22 -11.01 24.71
CA PHE A 325 -19.04 -10.48 24.02
C PHE A 325 -18.11 -9.68 24.93
N THR A 326 -18.53 -9.37 26.16
CA THR A 326 -17.63 -8.88 27.22
C THR A 326 -16.75 -9.99 27.81
N LEU A 327 -17.13 -11.26 27.62
CA LEU A 327 -16.39 -12.43 28.08
C LEU A 327 -15.34 -12.92 27.07
N LEU A 328 -15.48 -12.52 25.80
CA LEU A 328 -14.54 -12.84 24.74
C LEU A 328 -13.33 -11.90 24.81
N PRO A 329 -12.15 -12.31 24.27
CA PRO A 329 -11.00 -11.44 24.18
C PRO A 329 -11.32 -10.09 23.52
N ASP A 330 -10.80 -9.02 24.12
CA ASP A 330 -10.98 -7.67 23.63
C ASP A 330 -10.52 -7.55 22.17
N GLN A 331 -11.34 -6.90 21.35
CA GLN A 331 -11.11 -6.69 19.94
C GLN A 331 -10.10 -5.56 19.66
N SER A 332 -9.74 -4.74 20.66
CA SER A 332 -8.70 -3.72 20.52
C SER A 332 -7.29 -4.32 20.46
N ASN A 333 -7.11 -5.49 21.09
CA ASN A 333 -5.88 -6.28 21.12
C ASN A 333 -6.00 -7.67 20.45
N ALA A 334 -7.21 -8.11 20.07
CA ALA A 334 -7.36 -9.30 19.23
C ALA A 334 -6.73 -9.01 17.86
N LEU A 335 -5.91 -9.95 17.36
CA LEU A 335 -5.24 -9.83 16.05
C LEU A 335 -4.16 -8.73 15.99
N THR A 336 -3.48 -8.43 17.11
CA THR A 336 -2.31 -7.52 17.18
C THR A 336 -1.08 -7.99 16.42
N GLU A 337 -1.13 -9.20 15.87
CA GLU A 337 -0.13 -9.81 14.98
C GLU A 337 -0.76 -10.03 13.60
N PHE A 338 0.06 -10.14 12.55
CA PHE A 338 -0.32 -10.35 11.14
C PHE A 338 -1.75 -10.87 10.98
N SER A 339 -2.65 -10.03 10.47
CA SER A 339 -4.10 -10.21 10.52
C SER A 339 -4.66 -11.30 9.55
N LEU A 340 -3.89 -12.38 9.38
CA LEU A 340 -4.29 -13.74 9.07
C LEU A 340 -3.65 -14.62 10.14
N VAL A 341 -4.10 -14.36 11.37
CA VAL A 341 -3.96 -15.20 12.55
C VAL A 341 -2.67 -16.00 12.61
N ALA A 342 -1.63 -15.44 13.23
CA ALA A 342 -0.33 -16.08 13.38
C ALA A 342 -0.49 -17.59 13.66
N PRO A 343 0.08 -18.50 12.84
CA PRO A 343 -0.19 -19.94 12.94
C PRO A 343 0.30 -20.52 14.28
N LYS A 344 1.28 -19.85 14.89
CA LYS A 344 1.86 -20.21 16.18
C LYS A 344 2.15 -18.95 16.98
N GLN A 345 2.13 -19.06 18.30
CA GLN A 345 2.56 -18.04 19.25
C GLN A 345 3.78 -18.54 20.01
N GLU A 346 4.72 -17.65 20.30
CA GLU A 346 5.90 -18.00 21.10
C GLU A 346 5.51 -18.30 22.54
N ASN A 347 6.13 -19.31 23.12
CA ASN A 347 5.96 -19.65 24.51
C ASN A 347 6.56 -18.55 25.41
N PRO A 348 5.76 -17.83 26.22
CA PRO A 348 6.25 -16.72 27.04
C PRO A 348 7.29 -17.13 28.08
N ILE A 349 7.31 -18.40 28.50
CA ILE A 349 8.21 -18.90 29.55
C ILE A 349 9.42 -19.68 29.00
N ALA A 350 9.42 -20.03 27.71
CA ALA A 350 10.56 -20.68 27.06
C ALA A 350 10.75 -20.14 25.63
N PRO A 351 11.42 -18.98 25.49
CA PRO A 351 11.72 -18.35 24.20
C PRO A 351 12.37 -19.34 23.21
N GLY A 352 11.95 -19.29 21.95
CA GLY A 352 12.34 -20.25 20.90
C GLY A 352 11.48 -21.51 20.81
N THR A 353 10.52 -21.71 21.72
CA THR A 353 9.48 -22.75 21.58
C THR A 353 8.13 -22.13 21.21
N PHE A 354 7.30 -22.85 20.46
CA PHE A 354 6.08 -22.29 19.84
C PHE A 354 4.88 -23.20 20.04
N PHE A 355 3.73 -22.58 20.28
CA PHE A 355 2.44 -23.25 20.43
C PHE A 355 1.50 -22.91 19.28
N ALA A 356 0.66 -23.85 18.88
CA ALA A 356 -0.34 -23.68 17.82
C ALA A 356 -1.44 -22.68 18.22
N ASN A 357 -1.83 -21.83 17.28
CA ASN A 357 -2.93 -20.89 17.45
C ASN A 357 -4.18 -21.36 16.70
N TYR A 358 -5.33 -21.16 17.34
CA TYR A 358 -6.65 -21.51 16.82
C TYR A 358 -7.51 -20.26 16.73
N ASN A 359 -8.23 -20.09 15.64
CA ASN A 359 -8.85 -18.82 15.31
C ASN A 359 -10.33 -18.98 15.04
N PHE A 360 -11.15 -18.15 15.65
CA PHE A 360 -12.58 -18.33 15.64
C PHE A 360 -13.29 -17.03 15.29
N ALA A 361 -14.44 -17.18 14.64
CA ALA A 361 -15.40 -16.10 14.52
C ALA A 361 -16.72 -16.49 15.17
N VAL A 362 -17.35 -15.52 15.83
CA VAL A 362 -18.68 -15.65 16.42
C VAL A 362 -19.51 -14.44 16.02
N GLY A 363 -20.68 -14.69 15.45
CA GLY A 363 -21.70 -13.70 15.10
C GLY A 363 -22.91 -13.83 16.03
N ARG A 364 -23.34 -12.72 16.64
CA ARG A 364 -24.60 -12.61 17.39
C ARG A 364 -25.70 -12.12 16.47
N VAL A 365 -26.70 -12.95 16.21
CA VAL A 365 -27.90 -12.56 15.45
C VAL A 365 -29.00 -12.18 16.42
N ARG A 366 -29.62 -11.02 16.20
CA ARG A 366 -30.74 -10.52 16.98
C ARG A 366 -32.05 -10.92 16.29
N LEU A 367 -32.94 -11.60 17.01
CA LEU A 367 -34.17 -12.22 16.51
C LEU A 367 -35.45 -11.46 16.92
N ASN A 368 -35.31 -10.19 17.34
CA ASN A 368 -36.42 -9.40 17.90
C ASN A 368 -37.66 -9.46 16.99
N GLY A 369 -38.78 -9.96 17.55
CA GLY A 369 -40.10 -9.91 16.91
C GLY A 369 -40.37 -10.97 15.83
N ILE A 370 -39.45 -11.90 15.55
CA ILE A 370 -39.69 -12.97 14.57
C ILE A 370 -40.74 -13.95 15.11
N SER A 371 -41.90 -14.02 14.45
CA SER A 371 -42.92 -15.05 14.68
C SER A 371 -42.97 -15.99 13.48
N GLY A 372 -42.23 -17.11 13.54
CA GLY A 372 -42.22 -18.09 12.45
C GLY A 372 -41.19 -19.19 12.67
N GLY A 373 -41.49 -20.41 12.21
CA GLY A 373 -40.61 -21.58 12.31
C GLY A 373 -39.50 -21.63 11.25
N ASN A 374 -39.36 -20.58 10.42
CA ASN A 374 -38.36 -20.57 9.36
C ASN A 374 -36.95 -20.41 9.94
N PRO A 375 -36.00 -21.24 9.50
CA PRO A 375 -34.69 -21.29 10.10
C PRO A 375 -33.79 -20.12 9.70
N VAL A 376 -33.26 -19.40 10.68
CA VAL A 376 -32.21 -18.38 10.46
C VAL A 376 -30.86 -19.07 10.26
N ARG A 377 -30.21 -18.78 9.14
CA ARG A 377 -28.88 -19.30 8.78
C ARG A 377 -27.84 -18.17 8.75
N VAL A 378 -26.59 -18.50 9.05
CA VAL A 378 -25.46 -17.55 8.93
C VAL A 378 -24.31 -18.16 8.14
N PHE A 379 -23.81 -17.42 7.14
CA PHE A 379 -22.64 -17.80 6.36
C PHE A 379 -21.46 -16.89 6.68
N PHE A 380 -20.35 -17.47 7.17
CA PHE A 380 -19.10 -16.75 7.38
C PHE A 380 -18.21 -16.88 6.15
N ARG A 381 -17.76 -15.75 5.61
CA ARG A 381 -16.95 -15.68 4.39
C ARG A 381 -15.68 -14.88 4.66
N LEU A 382 -14.53 -15.46 4.34
CA LEU A 382 -13.24 -14.78 4.36
C LEU A 382 -12.93 -14.25 2.96
N PHE A 383 -12.62 -12.96 2.85
CA PHE A 383 -12.12 -12.34 1.64
C PHE A 383 -10.61 -12.58 1.53
N THR A 384 -10.11 -12.93 0.34
CA THR A 384 -8.72 -13.40 0.18
C THR A 384 -7.65 -12.31 0.30
N SER A 385 -8.03 -11.03 0.37
CA SER A 385 -7.18 -9.87 0.64
C SER A 385 -8.06 -8.74 1.21
N ASN A 386 -7.49 -7.58 1.55
CA ASN A 386 -8.29 -6.41 1.87
C ASN A 386 -9.19 -6.03 0.70
N HIS A 387 -10.41 -5.65 1.02
CA HIS A 387 -11.41 -5.32 0.01
C HIS A 387 -12.14 -4.03 0.41
N PRO A 388 -12.01 -2.93 -0.37
CA PRO A 388 -12.80 -1.72 -0.19
C PRO A 388 -14.22 -1.87 -0.78
N GLN A 389 -14.70 -3.11 -0.98
CA GLN A 389 -15.96 -3.41 -1.65
C GLN A 389 -16.51 -4.79 -1.25
N THR A 390 -17.19 -4.88 -0.12
CA THR A 390 -17.78 -6.13 0.41
C THR A 390 -19.24 -6.32 0.00
N TRP A 391 -19.70 -5.62 -1.04
CA TRP A 391 -21.05 -5.68 -1.59
C TRP A 391 -21.53 -7.09 -1.97
N PHE A 392 -22.81 -7.34 -1.75
CA PHE A 392 -23.52 -8.60 -1.96
C PHE A 392 -23.73 -8.87 -3.45
N LEU A 393 -22.80 -9.64 -4.03
CA LEU A 393 -22.89 -10.15 -5.40
C LEU A 393 -23.16 -11.67 -5.38
N PRO A 394 -24.44 -12.10 -5.38
CA PRO A 394 -24.78 -13.52 -5.30
C PRO A 394 -24.34 -14.34 -6.52
N GLY A 395 -24.02 -13.68 -7.64
CA GLY A 395 -23.46 -14.34 -8.83
C GLY A 395 -21.94 -14.60 -8.77
N THR A 396 -21.22 -13.98 -7.82
CA THR A 396 -19.74 -14.10 -7.72
C THR A 396 -19.30 -14.26 -6.25
N SER A 397 -19.05 -13.15 -5.54
CA SER A 397 -18.44 -13.14 -4.20
C SER A 397 -19.35 -13.68 -3.08
N TYR A 398 -20.65 -13.82 -3.32
CA TYR A 398 -21.63 -14.38 -2.36
C TYR A 398 -22.35 -15.61 -2.92
N LEU A 399 -21.65 -16.43 -3.71
CA LEU A 399 -22.21 -17.61 -4.34
C LEU A 399 -22.84 -18.59 -3.33
N SER A 400 -23.99 -19.17 -3.68
CA SER A 400 -24.75 -20.11 -2.85
C SER A 400 -25.44 -21.20 -3.67
N SER A 401 -25.88 -22.26 -3.00
CA SER A 401 -26.76 -23.31 -3.53
C SER A 401 -28.02 -23.44 -2.66
N PRO A 402 -29.24 -23.33 -3.24
CA PRO A 402 -29.51 -22.86 -4.59
C PRO A 402 -29.01 -21.41 -4.80
N ALA A 403 -28.87 -21.01 -6.06
CA ALA A 403 -28.51 -19.64 -6.42
C ALA A 403 -29.71 -18.71 -6.23
N VAL A 404 -29.44 -17.44 -5.91
CA VAL A 404 -30.44 -16.35 -5.87
C VAL A 404 -31.14 -16.25 -7.24
N PRO A 405 -32.48 -16.08 -7.31
CA PRO A 405 -33.38 -15.57 -6.27
C PRO A 405 -33.93 -16.60 -5.28
N SER A 406 -33.66 -17.90 -5.46
CA SER A 406 -34.09 -18.90 -4.48
C SER A 406 -33.38 -18.67 -3.13
N PRO A 407 -34.06 -18.92 -1.99
CA PRO A 407 -33.46 -18.66 -0.70
C PRO A 407 -32.17 -19.49 -0.50
N PRO A 408 -31.05 -18.84 -0.15
CA PRO A 408 -29.77 -19.51 -0.14
C PRO A 408 -29.69 -20.47 1.06
N ALA A 409 -29.35 -21.73 0.78
CA ALA A 409 -29.29 -22.80 1.79
C ALA A 409 -27.85 -23.14 2.19
N LYS A 410 -26.92 -23.15 1.23
CA LYS A 410 -25.50 -23.47 1.42
C LYS A 410 -24.60 -22.42 0.76
N PRO A 411 -23.57 -21.89 1.43
CA PRO A 411 -22.59 -21.01 0.80
C PRO A 411 -21.61 -21.82 -0.05
N LEU A 412 -21.20 -21.23 -1.18
CA LEU A 412 -20.17 -21.78 -2.07
C LEU A 412 -18.94 -20.87 -2.08
N VAL A 413 -17.78 -21.44 -2.42
CA VAL A 413 -16.57 -20.68 -2.75
C VAL A 413 -16.86 -19.79 -3.96
N ALA A 414 -16.38 -18.54 -3.94
CA ALA A 414 -16.58 -17.61 -5.05
C ALA A 414 -15.93 -18.13 -6.34
N SER A 415 -16.58 -17.87 -7.47
CA SER A 415 -16.11 -18.29 -8.81
C SER A 415 -14.82 -17.61 -9.27
N ASP A 416 -14.35 -16.61 -8.54
CA ASP A 416 -13.11 -15.85 -8.78
C ASP A 416 -12.13 -15.93 -7.59
N MET A 417 -12.42 -16.81 -6.61
CA MET A 417 -11.67 -16.96 -5.36
C MET A 417 -11.58 -15.66 -4.55
N THR A 418 -12.52 -14.73 -4.71
CA THR A 418 -12.59 -13.52 -3.86
C THR A 418 -13.01 -13.84 -2.44
N THR A 419 -13.94 -14.79 -2.25
CA THR A 419 -14.40 -15.22 -0.92
C THR A 419 -14.40 -16.74 -0.75
N ILE A 420 -14.15 -17.17 0.49
CA ILE A 420 -14.11 -18.58 0.90
C ILE A 420 -14.98 -18.74 2.16
N PRO A 421 -15.98 -19.64 2.17
CA PRO A 421 -16.80 -19.87 3.36
C PRO A 421 -16.11 -20.75 4.41
N PHE A 422 -16.40 -20.49 5.68
CA PHE A 422 -15.90 -21.22 6.85
C PHE A 422 -17.04 -21.72 7.73
N PHE A 423 -16.76 -22.77 8.52
CA PHE A 423 -17.77 -23.58 9.22
C PHE A 423 -17.29 -23.97 10.63
N ALA A 424 -18.20 -24.43 11.48
CA ALA A 424 -17.94 -24.96 12.82
C ALA A 424 -17.83 -26.49 12.87
N THR A 425 -18.23 -27.25 11.84
CA THR A 425 -18.18 -28.73 11.84
C THR A 425 -17.04 -29.34 11.06
N GLY A 426 -16.35 -28.61 10.19
CA GLY A 426 -15.36 -29.20 9.28
C GLY A 426 -14.90 -28.28 8.15
N ASN A 427 -14.01 -28.79 7.29
CA ASN A 427 -13.55 -28.11 6.09
C ASN A 427 -14.63 -28.12 4.98
N TYR A 428 -14.56 -27.16 4.05
CA TYR A 428 -15.50 -27.02 2.93
C TYR A 428 -15.85 -28.36 2.27
N GLY A 429 -17.15 -28.62 2.07
CA GLY A 429 -17.66 -29.84 1.45
C GLY A 429 -18.27 -30.85 2.42
N SER A 430 -17.81 -30.87 3.69
CA SER A 430 -18.27 -31.84 4.70
C SER A 430 -19.28 -31.28 5.71
N ASN A 431 -19.82 -30.08 5.46
CA ASN A 431 -20.52 -29.27 6.45
C ASN A 431 -21.99 -28.99 6.12
N THR A 432 -22.82 -29.01 7.17
CA THR A 432 -24.26 -28.70 7.14
C THR A 432 -24.68 -27.73 8.24
N ASP A 433 -23.72 -27.18 8.98
CA ASP A 433 -23.84 -26.41 10.21
C ASP A 433 -24.09 -24.92 10.01
N TYR A 434 -24.94 -24.61 9.03
CA TYR A 434 -25.45 -23.26 8.80
C TYR A 434 -26.53 -22.86 9.80
N GLY A 435 -27.03 -23.83 10.58
CA GLY A 435 -27.89 -23.68 11.75
C GLY A 435 -29.27 -23.10 11.48
N THR A 436 -30.20 -23.35 12.39
CA THR A 436 -31.60 -22.88 12.32
C THR A 436 -31.95 -22.19 13.64
N GLY A 437 -31.62 -20.90 13.75
CA GLY A 437 -32.08 -20.10 14.89
C GLY A 437 -33.60 -19.87 14.79
N SER A 438 -34.33 -20.03 15.90
CA SER A 438 -35.74 -19.67 16.03
C SER A 438 -35.98 -19.14 17.45
N GLY A 439 -36.92 -18.20 17.60
CA GLY A 439 -37.23 -17.58 18.90
C GLY A 439 -37.06 -16.06 18.95
N SER A 440 -37.16 -15.48 20.15
CA SER A 440 -37.52 -14.06 20.36
C SER A 440 -36.40 -13.18 20.96
N SER A 441 -35.14 -13.61 20.95
CA SER A 441 -34.06 -12.83 21.59
C SER A 441 -32.76 -12.85 20.77
N TRP A 442 -31.67 -13.46 21.23
CA TRP A 442 -30.39 -13.56 20.52
C TRP A 442 -30.02 -15.01 20.20
N THR A 443 -29.26 -15.23 19.13
CA THR A 443 -28.66 -16.52 18.79
C THR A 443 -27.26 -16.32 18.25
N TYR A 444 -26.34 -17.17 18.66
CA TYR A 444 -24.93 -17.14 18.29
C TYR A 444 -24.62 -18.20 17.24
N PHE A 445 -23.94 -17.77 16.19
CA PHE A 445 -23.39 -18.60 15.13
C PHE A 445 -21.89 -18.40 15.08
N GLY A 446 -21.12 -19.33 14.54
CA GLY A 446 -19.67 -19.17 14.48
C GLY A 446 -18.99 -20.16 13.55
N CYS A 447 -17.70 -19.98 13.38
CA CYS A 447 -16.86 -20.88 12.61
C CYS A 447 -15.43 -20.95 13.18
N PHE A 448 -14.76 -22.05 12.86
CA PHE A 448 -13.32 -22.19 13.06
C PHE A 448 -12.60 -21.74 11.78
N ILE A 449 -11.80 -20.68 11.88
CA ILE A 449 -11.00 -20.10 10.79
C ILE A 449 -9.73 -20.92 10.61
N ASN A 450 -9.91 -22.13 10.09
CA ASN A 450 -8.87 -23.15 10.00
C ASN A 450 -7.95 -22.98 8.78
N VAL A 451 -7.35 -21.79 8.64
CA VAL A 451 -6.57 -21.42 7.44
C VAL A 451 -5.30 -22.25 7.27
N TYR A 452 -4.70 -22.68 8.39
CA TYR A 452 -3.41 -23.37 8.42
C TYR A 452 -3.53 -24.89 8.57
N ASP A 453 -4.69 -25.48 8.33
CA ASP A 453 -4.83 -26.94 8.25
C ASP A 453 -4.34 -27.44 6.89
N PRO A 454 -3.29 -28.29 6.85
CA PRO A 454 -2.79 -28.85 5.59
C PRO A 454 -3.82 -29.74 4.88
N GLY A 455 -4.81 -30.28 5.59
CA GLY A 455 -5.93 -31.03 5.04
C GLY A 455 -7.03 -30.17 4.42
N TYR A 456 -7.00 -28.84 4.61
CA TYR A 456 -7.97 -27.94 4.00
C TYR A 456 -7.54 -27.56 2.57
N MET A 457 -7.81 -28.47 1.63
CA MET A 457 -7.51 -28.31 0.21
C MET A 457 -8.69 -27.70 -0.55
N LEU A 458 -8.40 -26.76 -1.46
CA LEU A 458 -9.39 -26.19 -2.37
C LEU A 458 -8.92 -26.34 -3.82
N THR A 459 -9.85 -26.68 -4.69
CA THR A 459 -9.62 -26.79 -6.14
C THR A 459 -10.28 -25.63 -6.87
N TYR A 460 -9.49 -24.89 -7.65
CA TYR A 460 -9.98 -23.80 -8.49
C TYR A 460 -9.28 -23.81 -9.84
N SER A 461 -10.04 -23.67 -10.94
CA SER A 461 -9.52 -23.69 -12.32
C SER A 461 -8.57 -24.88 -12.59
N GLY A 462 -8.90 -26.05 -12.06
CA GLY A 462 -8.10 -27.28 -12.20
C GLY A 462 -6.85 -27.38 -11.31
N VAL A 463 -6.58 -26.38 -10.46
CA VAL A 463 -5.44 -26.36 -9.54
C VAL A 463 -5.92 -26.61 -8.12
N THR A 464 -5.40 -27.66 -7.47
CA THR A 464 -5.67 -28.00 -6.08
C THR A 464 -4.48 -27.59 -5.21
N LYS A 465 -4.71 -26.74 -4.22
CA LYS A 465 -3.69 -26.32 -3.24
C LYS A 465 -4.34 -26.04 -1.88
N PRO A 466 -3.56 -26.05 -0.77
CA PRO A 466 -4.09 -25.73 0.55
C PRO A 466 -4.70 -24.32 0.59
N LEU A 467 -5.69 -24.11 1.46
CA LEU A 467 -6.47 -22.88 1.54
C LEU A 467 -5.59 -21.63 1.71
N ASN A 468 -4.59 -21.69 2.59
CA ASN A 468 -3.67 -20.58 2.85
C ASN A 468 -2.91 -20.07 1.62
N ALA A 469 -2.77 -20.88 0.57
CA ALA A 469 -2.12 -20.49 -0.69
C ALA A 469 -3.01 -19.63 -1.60
N TRP A 470 -4.30 -19.48 -1.24
CA TRP A 470 -5.26 -18.61 -1.91
C TRP A 470 -5.41 -17.24 -1.23
N LEU A 471 -4.74 -17.00 -0.12
CA LEU A 471 -4.77 -15.74 0.61
C LEU A 471 -3.60 -14.84 0.18
N MET A 472 -3.88 -13.58 -0.11
CA MET A 472 -2.99 -12.69 -0.86
C MET A 472 -2.47 -11.52 -0.03
N GLY A 473 -2.47 -11.61 1.29
CA GLY A 473 -2.04 -10.50 2.16
C GLY A 473 -1.68 -10.93 3.56
N GLY A 474 -1.32 -9.93 4.38
CA GLY A 474 -1.24 -10.10 5.82
C GLY A 474 -2.56 -9.97 6.55
N HIS A 475 -3.60 -9.47 5.87
CA HIS A 475 -4.96 -9.44 6.38
C HIS A 475 -5.96 -9.99 5.36
N SER A 476 -7.06 -10.53 5.87
CA SER A 476 -8.26 -10.91 5.13
C SER A 476 -9.51 -10.44 5.86
N CYS A 477 -10.44 -9.84 5.13
CA CYS A 477 -11.71 -9.38 5.69
C CYS A 477 -12.61 -10.57 6.02
N LEU A 478 -13.29 -10.56 7.17
CA LEU A 478 -14.35 -11.52 7.45
C LEU A 478 -15.72 -10.84 7.32
N VAL A 479 -16.64 -11.47 6.60
CA VAL A 479 -18.05 -11.06 6.53
C VAL A 479 -18.96 -12.20 6.96
N ALA A 480 -19.89 -11.91 7.87
CA ALA A 480 -21.00 -12.78 8.23
C ALA A 480 -22.27 -12.33 7.49
N GLN A 481 -22.97 -13.29 6.89
CA GLN A 481 -24.18 -13.09 6.11
C GLN A 481 -25.35 -13.83 6.77
N ILE A 482 -26.41 -13.11 7.15
CA ILE A 482 -27.70 -13.71 7.51
C ILE A 482 -28.41 -14.13 6.22
N ALA A 483 -28.75 -15.41 6.15
CA ALA A 483 -29.61 -16.00 5.13
C ALA A 483 -30.95 -16.37 5.77
N PHE A 484 -31.97 -15.56 5.51
CA PHE A 484 -33.31 -15.73 6.05
C PHE A 484 -34.37 -15.54 4.97
N ASP A 485 -35.30 -16.48 4.88
CA ASP A 485 -36.16 -16.64 3.71
C ASP A 485 -37.27 -15.58 3.66
N ASP A 486 -37.77 -15.16 4.82
CA ASP A 486 -38.86 -14.17 4.90
C ASP A 486 -38.34 -12.72 4.85
N ALA A 487 -37.02 -12.52 4.96
CA ALA A 487 -36.39 -11.20 4.78
C ALA A 487 -35.02 -11.34 4.08
N PRO A 488 -35.00 -11.66 2.77
CA PRO A 488 -33.77 -11.83 2.02
C PRO A 488 -33.01 -10.51 1.89
N ILE A 489 -31.71 -10.60 1.58
CA ILE A 489 -30.88 -9.44 1.27
C ILE A 489 -31.38 -8.81 -0.03
N VAL A 490 -31.93 -7.60 0.07
CA VAL A 490 -32.42 -6.83 -1.08
C VAL A 490 -31.48 -5.69 -1.41
N SER A 491 -31.15 -5.55 -2.70
CA SER A 491 -30.53 -4.33 -3.21
C SER A 491 -31.65 -3.35 -3.55
N VAL A 492 -31.72 -2.25 -2.81
CA VAL A 492 -32.83 -1.28 -2.91
C VAL A 492 -32.30 -0.03 -3.58
N SER A 493 -33.18 0.65 -4.33
CA SER A 493 -32.83 1.91 -4.97
C SER A 493 -31.56 1.76 -5.84
N GLY A 494 -31.39 0.72 -6.66
CA GLY A 494 -30.21 0.61 -7.56
C GLY A 494 -28.83 0.63 -6.88
N THR A 495 -28.79 0.40 -5.56
CA THR A 495 -27.57 0.32 -4.75
C THR A 495 -27.42 -1.12 -4.27
N LEU A 496 -26.25 -1.71 -4.48
CA LEU A 496 -25.99 -3.07 -4.00
C LEU A 496 -25.88 -3.07 -2.47
N ALA A 497 -26.45 -4.12 -1.85
CA ALA A 497 -26.34 -4.32 -0.42
C ALA A 497 -24.88 -4.57 -0.02
N SER A 498 -24.47 -4.09 1.14
CA SER A 498 -23.15 -4.26 1.76
C SER A 498 -23.33 -4.18 3.28
N PRO A 499 -22.32 -4.51 4.09
CA PRO A 499 -22.38 -4.31 5.54
C PRO A 499 -22.72 -2.86 5.98
N MET A 500 -22.60 -1.90 5.07
CA MET A 500 -22.89 -0.48 5.32
C MET A 500 -24.38 -0.15 5.24
N ASN A 501 -25.10 -0.83 4.35
CA ASN A 501 -26.50 -0.55 4.02
C ASN A 501 -27.35 -1.83 4.06
N SER A 502 -26.92 -2.83 4.82
CA SER A 502 -27.71 -4.02 5.12
C SER A 502 -27.35 -4.54 6.51
N ASP A 503 -28.37 -4.64 7.35
CA ASP A 503 -28.29 -5.25 8.68
C ASP A 503 -28.19 -6.79 8.62
N LYS A 504 -28.23 -7.38 7.41
CA LYS A 504 -28.03 -8.81 7.17
C LYS A 504 -26.57 -9.17 6.92
N LEU A 505 -25.68 -8.18 6.85
CA LEU A 505 -24.27 -8.36 6.57
C LEU A 505 -23.46 -7.67 7.67
N ALA A 506 -22.62 -8.41 8.38
CA ALA A 506 -21.69 -7.85 9.36
C ALA A 506 -20.27 -8.09 8.88
N GLN A 507 -19.38 -7.12 9.07
CA GLN A 507 -17.97 -7.28 8.70
C GLN A 507 -17.01 -6.95 9.83
N ARG A 508 -15.84 -7.58 9.75
CA ARG A 508 -14.62 -7.27 10.49
C ARG A 508 -13.50 -7.10 9.48
N ASN A 509 -13.22 -5.84 9.14
CA ASN A 509 -12.29 -5.47 8.08
C ASN A 509 -11.25 -4.46 8.58
N LEU A 510 -10.31 -4.96 9.38
CA LEU A 510 -9.27 -4.18 10.06
C LEU A 510 -7.92 -4.89 9.98
N GLN A 511 -7.02 -4.30 9.19
CA GLN A 511 -5.63 -4.70 9.18
C GLN A 511 -4.88 -3.98 10.30
N ILE A 512 -4.02 -4.72 11.00
CA ILE A 512 -3.05 -4.15 11.95
C ILE A 512 -1.66 -4.38 11.38
N SER A 513 -0.87 -3.30 11.26
CA SER A 513 0.49 -3.37 10.71
C SER A 513 1.40 -2.41 11.47
N PRO A 514 2.32 -2.91 12.31
CA PRO A 514 3.10 -2.07 13.19
C PRO A 514 4.17 -1.26 12.44
N SER A 515 4.46 -0.06 12.95
CA SER A 515 5.64 0.72 12.60
C SER A 515 6.66 0.66 13.72
N ASP A 516 7.94 0.71 13.41
CA ASP A 516 9.00 0.73 14.42
C ASP A 516 9.28 2.14 14.91
N ASN A 517 9.76 2.27 16.14
CA ASN A 517 10.52 3.41 16.67
C ASN A 517 11.25 3.02 17.98
N PRO A 518 12.57 3.27 18.11
CA PRO A 518 13.45 3.90 17.13
C PRO A 518 13.85 2.91 16.03
N GLY A 519 13.51 3.24 14.78
CA GLY A 519 13.73 2.40 13.62
C GLY A 519 14.29 3.16 12.43
N PRO A 520 15.03 2.50 11.52
CA PRO A 520 15.41 3.08 10.24
C PRO A 520 14.20 3.19 9.29
N SER A 521 14.29 4.04 8.26
CA SER A 521 13.18 4.36 7.34
C SER A 521 12.41 3.16 6.77
N ASP A 522 13.10 2.05 6.46
CA ASP A 522 12.45 0.85 5.90
C ASP A 522 11.41 0.24 6.86
N THR A 523 11.62 0.37 8.18
CA THR A 523 10.72 -0.14 9.22
C THR A 523 9.49 0.73 9.46
N HIS A 524 9.46 1.92 8.85
CA HIS A 524 8.34 2.87 8.85
C HIS A 524 7.46 2.74 7.60
N LEU A 525 7.80 1.81 6.68
CA LEU A 525 7.01 1.51 5.48
C LEU A 525 5.92 0.47 5.78
N ILE A 526 4.67 0.92 5.90
CA ILE A 526 3.53 0.07 6.20
C ILE A 526 2.86 -0.38 4.90
N SER A 527 2.68 -1.68 4.69
CA SER A 527 2.17 -2.20 3.42
C SER A 527 1.05 -3.22 3.57
N GLN A 528 0.06 -3.12 2.69
CA GLN A 528 -1.11 -3.99 2.65
C GLN A 528 -1.53 -4.28 1.22
N THR A 529 -1.79 -5.55 0.94
CA THR A 529 -2.42 -5.92 -0.32
C THR A 529 -3.90 -5.64 -0.25
N PHE A 530 -4.48 -5.27 -1.39
CA PHE A 530 -5.92 -5.11 -1.53
C PHE A 530 -6.34 -5.47 -2.95
N ASP A 531 -7.63 -5.68 -3.12
CA ASP A 531 -8.22 -5.97 -4.41
C ASP A 531 -9.42 -5.08 -4.69
N VAL A 532 -9.59 -4.65 -5.93
CA VAL A 532 -10.68 -3.75 -6.32
C VAL A 532 -11.22 -4.10 -7.71
N ALA A 533 -12.54 -4.09 -7.87
CA ALA A 533 -13.18 -4.31 -9.16
C ALA A 533 -13.69 -2.97 -9.70
N PRO A 534 -13.22 -2.50 -10.87
CA PRO A 534 -13.76 -1.29 -11.47
C PRO A 534 -15.20 -1.52 -11.94
N THR A 535 -16.06 -0.50 -11.87
CA THR A 535 -17.35 -0.54 -12.57
C THR A 535 -17.15 -0.51 -14.09
N ALA A 536 -18.11 -1.11 -14.78
CA ALA A 536 -18.24 -0.96 -16.22
C ALA A 536 -18.46 0.54 -16.57
N PRO A 537 -18.00 0.99 -17.74
CA PRO A 537 -18.22 2.36 -18.19
C PRO A 537 -19.73 2.66 -18.24
N PRO A 538 -20.15 3.84 -17.78
CA PRO A 538 -21.56 4.21 -17.78
C PRO A 538 -22.11 4.31 -19.21
N ARG A 539 -23.39 3.95 -19.37
CA ARG A 539 -24.09 4.09 -20.66
C ARG A 539 -24.19 5.58 -21.00
N ALA A 540 -23.75 5.94 -22.21
CA ALA A 540 -23.54 7.31 -22.65
C ALA A 540 -24.82 8.16 -22.62
N ASN A 541 -25.06 8.85 -21.50
CA ASN A 541 -25.95 10.00 -21.43
C ASN A 541 -25.12 11.20 -20.93
N PRO A 542 -24.81 12.17 -21.80
CA PRO A 542 -24.02 13.35 -21.43
C PRO A 542 -24.73 14.19 -20.37
N GLY A 543 -24.02 14.61 -19.32
CA GLY A 543 -24.44 15.72 -18.43
C GLY A 543 -24.99 15.37 -17.03
N GLN A 544 -24.83 14.15 -16.52
CA GLN A 544 -25.19 13.79 -15.13
C GLN A 544 -24.06 13.04 -14.41
N TYR A 545 -24.08 13.00 -13.07
CA TYR A 545 -23.17 12.19 -12.22
C TYR A 545 -23.03 10.72 -12.63
N MET A 546 -23.94 10.25 -13.49
CA MET A 546 -23.87 9.00 -14.25
C MET A 546 -22.51 8.75 -14.92
N ASN A 547 -21.68 9.77 -15.20
CA ASN A 547 -20.42 9.60 -15.93
C ASN A 547 -19.13 9.60 -15.08
N LEU A 548 -19.22 9.67 -13.74
CA LEU A 548 -18.03 9.62 -12.88
C LEU A 548 -17.51 8.18 -12.78
N PRO A 549 -16.19 7.94 -12.93
CA PRO A 549 -15.60 6.64 -12.62
C PRO A 549 -15.74 6.33 -11.14
N ASP A 550 -15.52 5.07 -10.77
CA ASP A 550 -15.32 4.76 -9.36
C ASP A 550 -14.07 5.43 -8.83
N GLU A 551 -14.04 5.65 -7.52
CA GLU A 551 -12.90 6.26 -6.86
C GLU A 551 -12.57 5.44 -5.61
N LEU A 552 -11.29 5.37 -5.23
CA LEU A 552 -10.94 5.11 -3.84
C LEU A 552 -10.94 6.44 -3.11
N MET A 553 -11.49 6.46 -1.90
CA MET A 553 -11.30 7.54 -0.94
C MET A 553 -10.46 6.99 0.20
N ILE A 554 -9.32 7.63 0.46
CA ILE A 554 -8.48 7.40 1.63
C ILE A 554 -8.71 8.53 2.62
N ASP A 555 -9.17 8.19 3.81
CA ASP A 555 -9.25 9.10 4.94
C ASP A 555 -8.00 8.88 5.80
N TRP A 556 -7.18 9.93 5.92
CA TRP A 556 -5.87 9.83 6.57
C TRP A 556 -5.96 9.87 8.10
N GLY A 557 -7.11 10.23 8.66
CA GLY A 557 -7.30 10.29 10.11
C GLY A 557 -6.22 11.15 10.78
N ASN A 558 -5.51 10.56 11.74
CA ASN A 558 -4.42 11.19 12.48
C ASN A 558 -3.01 10.86 11.92
N THR A 559 -2.91 10.36 10.69
CA THR A 559 -1.62 10.06 10.03
C THR A 559 -0.79 11.34 9.86
N PRO A 560 0.54 11.33 10.13
CA PRO A 560 1.39 12.51 9.99
C PRO A 560 1.39 13.09 8.56
N ILE A 561 1.31 14.42 8.44
CA ILE A 561 1.15 15.14 7.15
C ILE A 561 2.41 15.12 6.26
N ASP A 562 3.55 14.76 6.81
CA ASP A 562 4.82 14.56 6.11
C ASP A 562 5.02 13.11 5.65
N SER A 563 4.05 12.23 5.92
CA SER A 563 4.01 10.89 5.36
C SER A 563 3.76 10.90 3.85
N THR A 564 4.25 9.88 3.16
CA THR A 564 3.90 9.61 1.76
C THR A 564 3.23 8.25 1.64
N ALA A 565 2.23 8.14 0.79
CA ALA A 565 1.61 6.88 0.47
C ALA A 565 1.79 6.53 -1.00
N SER A 566 1.78 5.25 -1.33
CA SER A 566 1.85 4.78 -2.71
C SER A 566 0.87 3.65 -2.96
N ILE A 567 0.33 3.61 -4.18
CA ILE A 567 -0.44 2.47 -4.68
C ILE A 567 0.26 1.89 -5.89
N TYR A 568 0.63 0.62 -5.81
CA TYR A 568 1.12 -0.16 -6.94
C TYR A 568 -0.02 -1.00 -7.53
N TRP A 569 -0.36 -0.72 -8.79
CA TRP A 569 -1.31 -1.50 -9.57
C TRP A 569 -0.66 -2.01 -10.86
N PRO A 570 -0.15 -3.26 -10.89
CA PRO A 570 0.58 -3.78 -12.05
C PRO A 570 -0.22 -3.79 -13.36
N LYS A 571 -1.56 -3.75 -13.28
CA LYS A 571 -2.47 -3.77 -14.43
C LYS A 571 -2.78 -2.37 -14.98
N LEU A 572 -2.53 -1.31 -14.20
CA LEU A 572 -2.85 0.07 -14.58
C LEU A 572 -1.58 0.89 -14.74
N LYS A 573 -1.60 1.88 -15.65
CA LYS A 573 -0.52 2.86 -15.74
C LYS A 573 -0.80 4.02 -14.80
N ALA A 574 0.17 4.40 -13.99
CA ALA A 574 0.11 5.55 -13.09
C ALA A 574 -0.23 6.84 -13.84
N ALA A 575 0.35 7.02 -15.04
CA ALA A 575 0.09 8.18 -15.89
C ALA A 575 -1.39 8.32 -16.29
N ASP A 576 -2.09 7.21 -16.54
CA ASP A 576 -3.52 7.24 -16.91
C ASP A 576 -4.39 7.63 -15.73
N ILE A 577 -4.05 7.17 -14.52
CA ILE A 577 -4.73 7.52 -13.27
C ILE A 577 -4.53 9.01 -12.94
N VAL A 578 -3.29 9.50 -13.01
CA VAL A 578 -2.97 10.91 -12.77
C VAL A 578 -3.64 11.80 -13.82
N MET A 579 -3.65 11.39 -15.09
CA MET A 579 -4.37 12.13 -16.15
C MET A 579 -5.88 12.14 -15.91
N LEU A 580 -6.46 11.05 -15.42
CA LEU A 580 -7.88 10.98 -15.06
C LEU A 580 -8.19 11.90 -13.86
N ALA A 581 -7.32 11.94 -12.86
CA ALA A 581 -7.45 12.83 -11.71
C ALA A 581 -7.41 14.31 -12.11
N LYS A 582 -6.49 14.70 -13.00
CA LYS A 582 -6.42 16.06 -13.56
C LYS A 582 -7.69 16.49 -14.31
N ARG A 583 -8.46 15.53 -14.84
CA ARG A 583 -9.74 15.81 -15.52
C ARG A 583 -10.91 15.94 -14.55
N LEU A 584 -10.84 15.29 -13.39
CA LEU A 584 -11.93 15.23 -12.43
C LEU A 584 -11.79 16.25 -11.30
N TYR A 585 -10.56 16.58 -10.90
CA TYR A 585 -10.30 17.35 -9.69
C TYR A 585 -9.61 18.67 -10.01
N SER A 586 -10.05 19.74 -9.34
CA SER A 586 -9.39 21.04 -9.41
C SER A 586 -7.98 21.02 -8.80
N THR A 587 -7.81 20.23 -7.74
CA THR A 587 -6.56 20.03 -7.00
C THR A 587 -6.51 18.57 -6.52
N HIS A 588 -5.34 17.93 -6.56
CA HIS A 588 -5.13 16.57 -6.06
C HIS A 588 -3.69 16.34 -5.63
N GLN A 589 -3.43 15.30 -4.83
CA GLN A 589 -2.10 14.97 -4.28
C GLN A 589 -1.38 13.83 -5.05
N LEU A 590 -1.93 13.42 -6.21
CA LEU A 590 -1.44 12.25 -6.95
C LEU A 590 -0.29 12.57 -7.91
N HIS A 591 0.78 11.78 -7.82
CA HIS A 591 1.97 11.84 -8.68
C HIS A 591 2.32 10.43 -9.20
N GLY A 592 2.99 10.34 -10.36
CA GLY A 592 3.58 9.08 -10.80
C GLY A 592 4.96 8.88 -10.18
N VAL A 593 5.31 7.64 -9.81
CA VAL A 593 6.64 7.33 -9.27
C VAL A 593 7.67 7.27 -10.40
N GLU A 594 8.77 7.99 -10.28
CA GLU A 594 9.84 7.96 -11.28
C GLU A 594 10.46 6.56 -11.39
N GLY A 595 10.61 6.07 -12.62
CA GLY A 595 11.11 4.72 -12.87
C GLY A 595 10.10 3.59 -12.64
N ASP A 596 8.89 3.88 -12.13
CA ASP A 596 7.83 2.89 -11.94
C ASP A 596 6.50 3.32 -12.58
N PRO A 597 6.21 2.84 -13.81
CA PRO A 597 5.02 3.27 -14.56
C PRO A 597 3.70 2.76 -13.96
N ASN A 598 3.72 1.88 -12.96
CA ASN A 598 2.55 1.24 -12.37
C ASN A 598 2.28 1.68 -10.92
N SER A 599 3.05 2.65 -10.41
CA SER A 599 2.89 3.18 -9.05
C SER A 599 2.52 4.65 -9.06
N ILE A 600 1.48 4.98 -8.30
CA ILE A 600 1.17 6.37 -7.94
C ILE A 600 1.68 6.64 -6.53
N GLU A 601 2.17 7.84 -6.30
CA GLU A 601 2.52 8.40 -5.00
C GLU A 601 1.49 9.46 -4.62
N ILE A 602 1.26 9.60 -3.31
CA ILE A 602 0.27 10.46 -2.69
C ILE A 602 0.96 11.16 -1.52
N THR A 603 0.94 12.49 -1.51
CA THR A 603 1.31 13.25 -0.31
C THR A 603 0.15 13.24 0.67
N VAL A 604 0.39 12.81 1.92
CA VAL A 604 -0.63 12.78 2.96
C VAL A 604 -1.04 14.21 3.31
N SER A 605 -2.32 14.53 3.13
CA SER A 605 -2.81 15.90 3.30
C SER A 605 -3.22 16.26 4.73
N GLY A 606 -3.37 15.26 5.61
CA GLY A 606 -4.03 15.37 6.92
C GLY A 606 -5.56 15.42 6.85
N GLY A 607 -6.13 15.50 5.65
CA GLY A 607 -7.56 15.36 5.40
C GLY A 607 -7.88 14.01 4.77
N PHE A 608 -8.27 14.03 3.50
CA PHE A 608 -8.57 12.83 2.72
C PHE A 608 -8.03 12.99 1.30
N THR A 609 -8.00 11.90 0.53
CA THR A 609 -7.61 11.88 -0.88
C THR A 609 -8.56 11.00 -1.66
N TYR A 610 -8.99 11.42 -2.86
CA TYR A 610 -9.61 10.47 -3.80
C TYR A 610 -8.68 10.14 -4.96
N ILE A 611 -8.82 8.90 -5.42
CA ILE A 611 -8.03 8.30 -6.47
C ILE A 611 -9.02 7.69 -7.47
N PRO A 612 -9.09 8.19 -8.71
CA PRO A 612 -10.03 7.65 -9.67
C PRO A 612 -9.54 6.31 -10.18
N ILE A 613 -10.45 5.34 -10.26
CA ILE A 613 -10.20 4.01 -10.80
C ILE A 613 -10.62 4.04 -12.27
N PRO A 614 -9.69 3.86 -13.23
CA PRO A 614 -10.04 3.81 -14.65
C PRO A 614 -11.10 2.75 -14.94
N PHE A 615 -12.01 3.05 -15.87
CA PHE A 615 -12.99 2.07 -16.35
C PHE A 615 -12.31 0.83 -16.95
N GLY A 616 -12.93 -0.33 -16.81
CA GLY A 616 -12.44 -1.56 -17.40
C GLY A 616 -13.48 -2.68 -17.43
N GLU A 617 -13.24 -3.70 -18.26
CA GLU A 617 -14.07 -4.90 -18.33
C GLU A 617 -13.89 -5.74 -17.06
N ALA A 618 -14.68 -5.43 -16.02
CA ALA A 618 -15.09 -6.22 -14.86
C ALA A 618 -14.05 -7.10 -14.11
N SER A 619 -12.76 -6.96 -14.41
CA SER A 619 -11.72 -7.86 -13.92
C SER A 619 -10.95 -7.19 -12.79
N HIS A 620 -11.04 -7.82 -11.62
CA HIS A 620 -10.38 -7.43 -10.38
C HIS A 620 -8.93 -6.99 -10.59
N ILE A 621 -8.55 -5.91 -9.91
CA ILE A 621 -7.25 -5.26 -9.95
C ILE A 621 -6.59 -5.48 -8.59
N ALA A 622 -5.62 -6.40 -8.56
CA ALA A 622 -4.78 -6.61 -7.40
C ALA A 622 -3.85 -5.40 -7.20
N GLY A 623 -3.72 -4.91 -5.97
CA GLY A 623 -2.89 -3.77 -5.63
C GLY A 623 -2.13 -3.93 -4.31
N LEU A 624 -1.10 -3.10 -4.15
CA LEU A 624 -0.36 -2.91 -2.91
C LEU A 624 -0.46 -1.44 -2.51
N LEU A 625 -1.10 -1.15 -1.38
CA LEU A 625 -1.09 0.19 -0.77
C LEU A 625 0.02 0.19 0.28
N SER A 626 0.89 1.21 0.22
CA SER A 626 1.95 1.39 1.21
C SER A 626 1.98 2.83 1.74
N THR A 627 2.32 3.02 3.00
CA THR A 627 2.45 4.33 3.65
C THR A 627 3.80 4.40 4.35
N GLN A 628 4.64 5.34 3.93
CA GLN A 628 5.89 5.69 4.57
C GLN A 628 5.63 6.74 5.64
N LEU A 629 5.82 6.37 6.90
CA LEU A 629 5.73 7.29 8.03
C LEU A 629 7.07 8.03 8.25
N PRO A 630 7.05 9.23 8.86
CA PRO A 630 8.26 9.97 9.19
C PRO A 630 9.06 9.30 10.31
N LEU A 631 10.32 9.68 10.47
CA LEU A 631 11.25 9.08 11.43
C LEU A 631 11.03 9.53 12.89
N ASP A 632 10.26 10.58 13.12
CA ASP A 632 10.03 11.20 14.43
C ASP A 632 8.76 10.71 15.14
N ILE A 633 8.06 9.72 14.57
CA ILE A 633 6.98 9.00 15.28
C ILE A 633 7.53 8.34 16.55
N VAL A 634 6.70 8.23 17.59
CA VAL A 634 7.11 7.71 18.90
C VAL A 634 6.31 6.49 19.33
N ARG A 635 6.97 5.60 20.09
CA ARG A 635 6.34 4.39 20.64
C ARG A 635 5.08 4.76 21.41
N GLY A 636 4.01 4.00 21.20
CA GLY A 636 2.71 4.22 21.83
C GLY A 636 1.78 5.13 21.03
N GLN A 637 2.26 5.78 19.97
CA GLN A 637 1.37 6.36 18.96
C GLN A 637 0.65 5.26 18.18
N GLU A 638 -0.52 5.62 17.68
CA GLU A 638 -1.36 4.78 16.85
C GLU A 638 -1.98 5.63 15.75
N PHE A 639 -1.89 5.17 14.51
CA PHE A 639 -2.49 5.84 13.36
C PHE A 639 -3.59 4.98 12.74
N LEU A 640 -4.65 5.63 12.27
CA LEU A 640 -5.76 4.96 11.59
C LEU A 640 -5.98 5.55 10.20
N ILE A 641 -5.87 4.69 9.19
CA ILE A 641 -6.15 5.00 7.79
C ILE A 641 -7.38 4.19 7.37
N THR A 642 -8.37 4.82 6.74
CA THR A 642 -9.51 4.08 6.19
C THR A 642 -9.60 4.25 4.68
N VAL A 643 -9.88 3.14 3.99
CA VAL A 643 -9.90 3.08 2.53
C VAL A 643 -11.24 2.53 2.08
N ARG A 644 -11.99 3.34 1.33
CA ARG A 644 -13.33 3.02 0.86
C ARG A 644 -13.44 3.21 -0.64
N ARG A 645 -14.24 2.39 -1.32
CA ARG A 645 -14.60 2.63 -2.72
C ARG A 645 -15.84 3.51 -2.78
N ILE A 646 -15.85 4.46 -3.70
CA ILE A 646 -17.00 5.31 -4.01
C ILE A 646 -17.45 4.96 -5.43
N ALA A 647 -18.73 4.62 -5.58
CA ALA A 647 -19.34 4.24 -6.86
C ALA A 647 -20.50 5.17 -7.23
N THR A 648 -20.76 5.30 -8.53
CA THR A 648 -21.96 6.00 -9.03
C THR A 648 -23.16 5.08 -8.94
N ARG A 649 -24.25 5.59 -8.37
CA ARG A 649 -25.56 4.98 -8.52
C ARG A 649 -26.14 5.30 -9.90
N CYS A 650 -26.61 4.27 -10.60
CA CYS A 650 -27.26 4.38 -11.91
C CYS A 650 -28.69 3.83 -11.87
N TYR A 651 -29.69 4.62 -12.26
CA TYR A 651 -31.03 4.10 -12.52
C TYR A 651 -31.13 3.43 -13.89
N ALA A 652 -31.93 2.38 -14.00
CA ALA A 652 -32.49 2.00 -15.30
C ALA A 652 -33.44 3.12 -15.75
N SER A 653 -33.41 3.50 -17.04
CA SER A 653 -34.12 4.66 -17.58
C SER A 653 -35.63 4.70 -17.29
N ASN A 654 -36.23 3.55 -16.95
CA ASN A 654 -37.66 3.38 -16.75
C ASN A 654 -38.07 3.40 -15.27
N ASP A 655 -37.10 3.38 -14.33
CA ASP A 655 -37.33 3.23 -12.88
C ASP A 655 -37.08 4.53 -12.09
N VAL A 656 -37.03 5.70 -12.75
CA VAL A 656 -36.86 6.98 -12.04
C VAL A 656 -38.09 7.20 -11.13
N PRO A 657 -37.95 7.19 -9.79
CA PRO A 657 -39.08 7.42 -8.90
C PRO A 657 -39.63 8.81 -9.18
N ARG A 658 -40.93 8.88 -9.49
CA ARG A 658 -41.66 10.15 -9.55
C ARG A 658 -41.93 10.61 -8.12
N LEU A 659 -40.91 11.16 -7.46
CA LEU A 659 -41.10 11.84 -6.19
C LEU A 659 -41.62 13.25 -6.49
N THR A 660 -42.93 13.46 -6.31
CA THR A 660 -43.56 14.79 -6.38
C THR A 660 -43.11 15.64 -5.18
N GLN A 661 -42.48 16.78 -5.44
CA GLN A 661 -42.35 17.84 -4.43
C GLN A 661 -43.68 18.61 -4.32
N PRO A 662 -44.08 19.06 -3.12
CA PRO A 662 -45.11 20.08 -3.00
C PRO A 662 -44.59 21.40 -3.57
N LEU A 663 -45.37 22.04 -4.45
CA LEU A 663 -45.06 23.37 -4.97
C LEU A 663 -45.04 24.39 -3.81
N ARG A 664 -44.01 25.22 -3.74
CA ARG A 664 -43.96 26.39 -2.85
C ARG A 664 -44.20 27.64 -3.69
N SER A 665 -45.29 28.36 -3.40
CA SER A 665 -45.45 29.75 -3.88
C SER A 665 -44.82 30.70 -2.88
N GLN A 666 -44.03 31.64 -3.38
CA GLN A 666 -43.49 32.74 -2.60
C GLN A 666 -44.61 33.74 -2.37
N ASP A 667 -44.92 34.08 -1.11
CA ASP A 667 -45.81 35.19 -0.82
C ASP A 667 -45.12 36.54 -1.10
N SER A 668 -45.89 37.63 -1.11
CA SER A 668 -45.40 38.98 -1.39
C SER A 668 -44.36 39.50 -0.39
N ASP A 669 -44.18 38.79 0.74
CA ASP A 669 -43.24 39.13 1.81
C ASP A 669 -41.99 38.22 1.81
N GLY A 670 -41.88 37.30 0.85
CA GLY A 670 -40.71 36.45 0.65
C GLY A 670 -40.67 35.18 1.52
N ASN A 671 -41.76 34.81 2.18
CA ASN A 671 -41.86 33.60 2.99
C ASN A 671 -42.37 32.40 2.19
N PHE A 672 -41.89 31.20 2.56
CA PHE A 672 -42.23 29.94 1.89
C PHE A 672 -43.20 29.12 2.74
N ALA A 673 -44.47 29.02 2.34
CA ALA A 673 -45.44 28.10 2.92
C ALA A 673 -45.61 26.83 2.06
N ALA A 674 -45.85 25.68 2.71
CA ALA A 674 -46.15 24.40 2.03
C ALA A 674 -47.67 24.24 1.87
N GLN A 675 -48.12 23.80 0.68
CA GLN A 675 -49.49 23.29 0.49
C GLN A 675 -49.47 21.77 0.37
N ASP A 676 -50.38 21.10 1.09
CA ASP A 676 -50.66 19.67 0.96
C ASP A 676 -51.70 19.44 -0.15
N GLY A 677 -51.26 18.86 -1.28
CA GLY A 677 -52.14 18.41 -2.36
C GLY A 677 -51.39 17.85 -3.58
N PRO A 678 -51.91 16.79 -4.26
CA PRO A 678 -51.23 16.16 -5.38
C PRO A 678 -51.50 16.93 -6.68
N VAL A 679 -50.74 17.98 -6.95
CA VAL A 679 -50.82 18.71 -8.23
C VAL A 679 -49.42 18.93 -8.83
N GLY A 680 -49.12 18.16 -9.88
CA GLY A 680 -48.39 18.62 -11.08
C GLY A 680 -47.05 19.37 -10.94
N GLY A 681 -46.28 19.20 -9.87
CA GLY A 681 -44.96 19.83 -9.73
C GLY A 681 -43.89 19.32 -10.73
N PRO A 682 -42.81 20.09 -10.98
CA PRO A 682 -41.74 19.69 -11.90
C PRO A 682 -41.12 18.35 -11.49
N ILE A 683 -41.00 17.44 -12.45
CA ILE A 683 -40.39 16.12 -12.27
C ILE A 683 -38.89 16.31 -11.98
N ILE A 684 -38.41 15.94 -10.79
CA ILE A 684 -36.97 15.92 -10.47
C ILE A 684 -36.31 14.82 -11.32
N ARG A 685 -35.57 15.22 -12.34
CA ARG A 685 -35.02 14.31 -13.37
C ARG A 685 -33.61 13.74 -13.11
N ALA A 686 -33.08 13.77 -11.88
CA ALA A 686 -31.81 13.06 -11.60
C ALA A 686 -31.62 12.75 -10.12
N ILE A 687 -32.05 11.58 -9.65
CA ILE A 687 -31.82 11.10 -8.28
C ILE A 687 -30.50 10.29 -8.23
N ASN A 688 -29.42 10.79 -8.84
CA ASN A 688 -28.13 10.10 -8.88
C ASN A 688 -27.21 10.66 -7.78
N TRP A 689 -26.72 9.78 -6.91
CA TRP A 689 -25.75 10.08 -5.86
C TRP A 689 -24.58 9.09 -5.92
N ARG A 690 -23.55 9.33 -5.10
CA ARG A 690 -22.42 8.43 -4.94
C ARG A 690 -22.63 7.57 -3.70
N TYR A 691 -22.24 6.30 -3.71
CA TYR A 691 -22.39 5.42 -2.55
C TYR A 691 -21.13 4.62 -2.31
N THR A 692 -21.02 4.04 -1.13
CA THR A 692 -19.83 3.28 -0.71
C THR A 692 -20.13 1.78 -0.71
N PRO A 693 -19.57 0.97 -1.63
CA PRO A 693 -19.77 -0.48 -1.65
C PRO A 693 -19.07 -1.23 -0.51
N GLY A 694 -18.07 -0.61 0.13
CA GLY A 694 -17.34 -1.20 1.25
C GLY A 694 -16.18 -0.33 1.71
N ILE A 695 -15.52 -0.79 2.76
CA ILE A 695 -14.38 -0.13 3.40
C ILE A 695 -13.52 -1.17 4.09
N PHE A 696 -12.22 -0.87 4.22
CA PHE A 696 -11.32 -1.48 5.17
C PHE A 696 -10.52 -0.41 5.91
N ALA A 697 -10.03 -0.76 7.09
CA ALA A 697 -9.18 0.10 7.90
C ALA A 697 -7.79 -0.51 8.09
N ILE A 698 -6.78 0.35 8.20
CA ILE A 698 -5.41 0.00 8.56
C ILE A 698 -5.06 0.74 9.85
N LYS A 699 -4.85 -0.03 10.92
CA LYS A 699 -4.37 0.45 12.21
C LYS A 699 -2.87 0.23 12.29
N VAL A 700 -2.14 1.29 12.60
CA VAL A 700 -0.68 1.32 12.63
C VAL A 700 -0.19 1.66 14.04
N PRO A 701 -0.01 0.65 14.91
CA PRO A 701 0.60 0.86 16.21
C PRO A 701 2.12 1.05 16.07
N VAL A 702 2.67 2.04 16.77
CA VAL A 702 4.14 2.26 16.83
C VAL A 702 4.74 1.44 17.97
N ARG A 703 5.60 0.49 17.61
CA ARG A 703 6.23 -0.52 18.48
C ARG A 703 7.75 -0.44 18.45
N VAL A 704 8.41 -1.31 19.22
CA VAL A 704 9.88 -1.41 19.26
C VAL A 704 10.38 -2.57 18.40
N PRO A 705 11.67 -2.60 18.01
CA PRO A 705 12.18 -3.61 17.09
C PRO A 705 12.03 -5.04 17.61
N ALA A 706 12.20 -5.24 18.92
CA ALA A 706 12.10 -6.53 19.57
C ALA A 706 10.69 -7.15 19.50
N GLU A 707 9.64 -6.30 19.44
CA GLU A 707 8.25 -6.75 19.30
C GLU A 707 7.91 -7.02 17.81
N MET A 708 8.55 -6.30 16.88
CA MET A 708 8.21 -6.36 15.44
C MET A 708 9.00 -7.41 14.66
N LEU A 709 10.32 -7.49 14.87
CA LEU A 709 11.21 -8.34 14.10
C LEU A 709 10.67 -9.76 13.93
N PRO A 710 10.22 -10.43 15.00
CA PRO A 710 9.96 -11.83 14.85
C PRO A 710 8.58 -12.04 14.15
N ILE A 711 7.63 -11.08 14.22
CA ILE A 711 6.39 -11.05 13.42
C ILE A 711 6.69 -10.84 11.93
N GLU A 712 7.64 -9.95 11.61
CA GLU A 712 8.05 -9.67 10.23
C GLU A 712 8.72 -10.88 9.58
N ARG A 713 9.52 -11.66 10.33
CA ARG A 713 10.13 -12.91 9.84
C ARG A 713 9.09 -13.99 9.54
N ASP A 714 8.03 -14.07 10.34
CA ASP A 714 6.94 -15.01 10.11
C ASP A 714 6.18 -14.63 8.83
N SER A 715 5.91 -13.32 8.68
CA SER A 715 5.33 -12.74 7.47
C SER A 715 6.19 -13.01 6.24
N GLN A 716 7.51 -12.87 6.36
CA GLN A 716 8.47 -13.15 5.31
C GLN A 716 8.39 -14.60 4.82
N ALA A 717 8.39 -15.57 5.74
CA ALA A 717 8.33 -17.00 5.41
C ALA A 717 7.03 -17.37 4.70
N ILE A 718 5.89 -16.89 5.21
CA ILE A 718 4.55 -17.19 4.70
C ILE A 718 4.35 -16.55 3.32
N ILE A 719 4.72 -15.28 3.16
CA ILE A 719 4.56 -14.57 1.89
C ILE A 719 5.51 -15.13 0.82
N ALA A 720 6.75 -15.48 1.19
CA ALA A 720 7.66 -16.18 0.27
C ALA A 720 7.10 -17.53 -0.17
N TRP A 721 6.50 -18.29 0.76
CA TRP A 721 5.90 -19.58 0.42
C TRP A 721 4.69 -19.41 -0.50
N ARG A 722 3.81 -18.44 -0.23
CA ARG A 722 2.65 -18.12 -1.08
C ARG A 722 3.08 -17.69 -2.49
N LEU A 723 4.15 -16.90 -2.61
CA LEU A 723 4.70 -16.51 -3.90
C LEU A 723 5.08 -17.73 -4.75
N ASN A 724 5.65 -18.78 -4.14
CA ASN A 724 5.98 -20.04 -4.81
C ASN A 724 4.74 -20.84 -5.26
N GLN A 725 3.56 -20.53 -4.72
CA GLN A 725 2.28 -21.14 -5.12
C GLN A 725 1.56 -20.38 -6.26
N LEU A 726 2.15 -19.29 -6.77
CA LEU A 726 1.56 -18.45 -7.81
C LEU A 726 2.27 -18.65 -9.15
N SER A 727 1.47 -18.75 -10.23
CA SER A 727 2.00 -18.62 -11.59
C SER A 727 2.51 -17.20 -11.82
N GLN A 728 3.54 -17.03 -12.64
CA GLN A 728 4.02 -15.70 -13.04
C GLN A 728 2.97 -14.88 -13.81
N THR A 729 1.98 -15.54 -14.40
CA THR A 729 0.84 -14.92 -15.09
C THR A 729 -0.31 -14.56 -14.15
N ASP A 730 -0.27 -14.99 -12.89
CA ASP A 730 -1.28 -14.65 -11.90
C ASP A 730 -1.25 -13.13 -11.62
N ARG A 731 -2.44 -12.52 -11.53
CA ARG A 731 -2.61 -11.09 -11.23
C ARG A 731 -1.92 -10.67 -9.93
N TRP A 732 -1.82 -11.58 -8.96
CA TRP A 732 -1.19 -11.35 -7.67
C TRP A 732 0.33 -11.49 -7.68
N TYR A 733 0.92 -12.19 -8.65
CA TYR A 733 2.34 -12.53 -8.62
C TYR A 733 3.25 -11.29 -8.46
N LYS A 734 3.01 -10.26 -9.26
CA LYS A 734 3.80 -9.01 -9.20
C LYS A 734 3.59 -8.26 -7.88
N VAL A 735 2.36 -8.27 -7.36
CA VAL A 735 1.98 -7.62 -6.09
C VAL A 735 2.67 -8.32 -4.91
N ILE A 736 2.56 -9.64 -4.82
CA ILE A 736 3.15 -10.45 -3.75
C ILE A 736 4.68 -10.39 -3.79
N ARG A 737 5.28 -10.40 -4.99
CA ARG A 737 6.73 -10.26 -5.13
C ARG A 737 7.24 -8.92 -4.57
N ARG A 738 6.54 -7.81 -4.86
CA ARG A 738 6.90 -6.49 -4.31
C ARG A 738 6.63 -6.41 -2.81
N TYR A 739 5.53 -6.99 -2.35
CA TYR A 739 5.23 -7.03 -0.92
C TYR A 739 6.31 -7.78 -0.14
N LEU A 740 6.77 -8.93 -0.67
CA LEU A 740 7.90 -9.66 -0.10
C LEU A 740 9.19 -8.84 -0.08
N GLU A 741 9.45 -8.04 -1.13
CA GLU A 741 10.62 -7.15 -1.17
C GLU A 741 10.58 -6.12 -0.02
N TYR A 742 9.43 -5.54 0.27
CA TYR A 742 9.27 -4.61 1.40
C TYR A 742 9.42 -5.31 2.75
N ILE A 743 8.84 -6.49 2.92
CA ILE A 743 9.04 -7.30 4.13
C ILE A 743 10.53 -7.64 4.31
N ASN A 744 11.25 -8.04 3.25
CA ASN A 744 12.67 -8.35 3.33
C ASN A 744 13.50 -7.15 3.82
N ARG A 745 13.22 -5.95 3.28
CA ARG A 745 13.89 -4.72 3.73
C ARG A 745 13.59 -4.42 5.19
N ARG A 746 12.33 -4.56 5.63
CA ARG A 746 11.93 -4.39 7.04
C ARG A 746 12.66 -5.38 7.95
N VAL A 747 12.73 -6.66 7.58
CA VAL A 747 13.44 -7.70 8.35
C VAL A 747 14.92 -7.36 8.51
N ASP A 748 15.61 -6.98 7.43
CA ASP A 748 17.03 -6.58 7.50
C ASP A 748 17.23 -5.34 8.37
N ALA A 749 16.34 -4.36 8.22
CA ALA A 749 16.41 -3.09 8.91
C ALA A 749 16.13 -3.21 10.43
N LEU A 750 15.32 -4.20 10.84
CA LEU A 750 15.09 -4.58 12.24
C LEU A 750 16.24 -5.41 12.83
N GLY A 751 17.33 -5.63 12.10
CA GLY A 751 18.48 -6.44 12.53
C GLY A 751 18.30 -7.95 12.30
N GLY A 752 17.30 -8.35 11.53
CA GLY A 752 17.14 -9.72 11.05
C GLY A 752 18.06 -10.05 9.86
N HIS A 753 17.85 -11.24 9.32
CA HIS A 753 18.51 -11.67 8.08
C HIS A 753 17.43 -12.10 7.10
N CYS A 754 17.27 -11.34 6.01
CA CYS A 754 16.30 -11.66 4.99
C CYS A 754 16.76 -12.78 4.04
N TYR A 755 17.99 -13.30 4.19
CA TYR A 755 18.49 -14.43 3.40
C TYR A 755 19.34 -15.43 4.20
N PRO A 756 19.24 -16.75 3.92
CA PRO A 756 18.23 -17.37 3.05
C PRO A 756 16.84 -17.42 3.72
N VAL A 757 15.79 -16.92 3.03
CA VAL A 757 14.41 -17.18 3.45
C VAL A 757 14.14 -18.66 3.22
N ILE A 758 13.68 -19.37 4.25
CA ILE A 758 13.14 -20.72 4.09
C ILE A 758 11.61 -20.54 4.00
N PRO A 759 11.01 -20.66 2.80
CA PRO A 759 9.58 -20.45 2.63
C PRO A 759 8.82 -21.54 3.38
N SER A 760 7.88 -21.14 4.25
CA SER A 760 7.03 -22.09 4.96
C SER A 760 5.60 -21.59 5.13
N ALA A 761 4.66 -22.53 5.05
CA ALA A 761 3.25 -22.30 5.32
C ALA A 761 2.90 -22.30 6.82
N HIS A 762 3.76 -22.92 7.66
CA HIS A 762 3.44 -23.24 9.05
C HIS A 762 4.61 -23.03 10.01
N ASP A 763 5.85 -23.23 9.53
CA ASP A 763 7.05 -23.11 10.35
C ASP A 763 7.58 -21.68 10.30
N LEU A 764 7.51 -21.05 11.46
CA LEU A 764 8.11 -19.75 11.69
C LEU A 764 9.63 -19.88 11.54
N LEU A 765 10.29 -18.99 10.81
CA LEU A 765 11.78 -18.97 10.67
C LEU A 765 12.52 -18.88 12.00
N ARG A 766 11.80 -18.62 13.10
CA ARG A 766 12.26 -18.73 14.47
C ARG A 766 12.62 -20.16 14.90
N THR A 767 12.23 -21.20 14.14
CA THR A 767 12.51 -22.63 14.45
C THR A 767 13.72 -23.21 13.69
N GLN A 768 14.36 -22.48 12.78
CA GLN A 768 15.33 -23.05 11.82
C GLN A 768 16.78 -22.58 11.98
N PHE A 769 17.16 -22.00 13.12
CA PHE A 769 18.58 -21.84 13.47
C PHE A 769 19.15 -23.11 14.10
N THR A 770 19.03 -24.22 13.39
CA THR A 770 19.94 -25.35 13.57
C THR A 770 20.34 -25.84 12.20
N ILE A 771 21.64 -25.66 11.90
CA ILE A 771 22.38 -26.16 10.75
C ILE A 771 22.25 -25.29 9.47
N ALA A 772 22.79 -24.07 9.52
CA ALA A 772 23.36 -23.49 8.30
C ALA A 772 24.56 -24.36 7.90
N SER A 773 24.57 -24.87 6.67
CA SER A 773 25.79 -25.48 6.14
C SER A 773 26.96 -24.47 6.25
N PRO A 774 28.22 -24.90 6.40
CA PRO A 774 29.36 -24.00 6.50
C PRO A 774 29.38 -22.92 5.39
N ASN A 775 28.98 -23.32 4.18
CA ASN A 775 28.89 -22.42 3.02
C ASN A 775 27.83 -21.32 3.17
N ALA A 776 26.72 -21.57 3.89
CA ALA A 776 25.69 -20.56 4.12
C ALA A 776 26.14 -19.50 5.13
N ALA A 777 26.89 -19.89 6.17
CA ALA A 777 27.46 -18.95 7.14
C ALA A 777 28.53 -18.04 6.49
N VAL A 778 29.40 -18.62 5.64
CA VAL A 778 30.39 -17.85 4.88
C VAL A 778 29.74 -16.92 3.87
N ALA A 779 28.73 -17.36 3.13
CA ALA A 779 27.98 -16.52 2.21
C ALA A 779 27.31 -15.33 2.93
N LEU A 780 26.77 -15.57 4.14
CA LEU A 780 26.19 -14.53 4.98
C LEU A 780 27.25 -13.51 5.42
N ARG A 781 28.40 -13.97 5.92
CA ARG A 781 29.56 -13.14 6.30
C ARG A 781 30.01 -12.25 5.14
N LEU A 782 30.12 -12.81 3.93
CA LEU A 782 30.55 -12.09 2.73
C LEU A 782 29.55 -10.98 2.31
N ARG A 783 28.24 -11.25 2.40
CA ARG A 783 27.17 -10.28 2.07
C ARG A 783 27.10 -9.08 3.04
N GLN A 784 27.73 -9.18 4.20
CA GLN A 784 27.81 -8.10 5.19
C GLN A 784 29.04 -7.18 5.00
N THR A 785 29.97 -7.54 4.11
CA THR A 785 31.22 -6.80 3.89
C THR A 785 31.02 -5.48 3.13
N ALA A 786 31.96 -4.55 3.30
CA ALA A 786 32.02 -3.33 2.50
C ALA A 786 32.17 -3.63 0.99
N THR A 787 32.83 -4.74 0.66
CA THR A 787 33.03 -5.21 -0.71
C THR A 787 31.71 -5.56 -1.37
N TRP A 788 30.81 -6.31 -0.71
CA TRP A 788 29.47 -6.62 -1.25
C TRP A 788 28.67 -5.38 -1.64
N ARG A 789 28.76 -4.32 -0.83
CA ARG A 789 28.09 -3.03 -1.10
C ARG A 789 28.67 -2.33 -2.32
N ALA A 790 29.97 -2.49 -2.58
CA ALA A 790 30.67 -1.91 -3.72
C ALA A 790 30.51 -2.71 -5.02
N VAL A 791 30.29 -4.03 -4.95
CA VAL A 791 30.04 -4.87 -6.14
C VAL A 791 28.67 -4.52 -6.75
N SER A 792 28.65 -4.31 -8.08
CA SER A 792 27.42 -4.07 -8.84
C SER A 792 26.42 -5.22 -8.63
N PRO A 793 25.11 -4.95 -8.46
CA PRO A 793 24.10 -5.98 -8.25
C PRO A 793 24.16 -7.15 -9.25
N SER A 794 24.53 -6.89 -10.51
CA SER A 794 24.66 -7.90 -11.57
C SER A 794 25.76 -8.93 -11.35
N TYR A 795 26.74 -8.67 -10.48
CA TYR A 795 27.92 -9.53 -10.25
C TYR A 795 28.02 -10.08 -8.83
N ARG A 796 27.07 -9.72 -7.96
CA ARG A 796 27.04 -10.09 -6.55
C ARG A 796 26.99 -11.60 -6.32
N ASP A 797 26.13 -12.30 -7.04
CA ASP A 797 26.00 -13.75 -6.91
C ASP A 797 27.22 -14.50 -7.45
N ALA A 798 27.79 -14.03 -8.57
CA ALA A 798 29.02 -14.59 -9.13
C ALA A 798 30.22 -14.37 -8.20
N TRP A 799 30.28 -13.24 -7.49
CA TRP A 799 31.31 -12.96 -6.50
C TRP A 799 31.19 -13.85 -5.26
N VAL A 800 29.98 -14.02 -4.72
CA VAL A 800 29.76 -14.95 -3.60
C VAL A 800 30.10 -16.38 -4.01
N ALA A 801 29.68 -16.81 -5.20
CA ALA A 801 30.02 -18.13 -5.72
C ALA A 801 31.54 -18.34 -5.82
N ALA A 802 32.27 -17.36 -6.38
CA ALA A 802 33.73 -17.41 -6.47
C ALA A 802 34.42 -17.46 -5.10
N CYS A 803 33.90 -16.74 -4.09
CA CYS A 803 34.45 -16.81 -2.74
C CYS A 803 34.18 -18.18 -2.08
N LEU A 804 33.04 -18.81 -2.36
CA LEU A 804 32.69 -20.13 -1.82
C LEU A 804 33.52 -21.27 -2.42
N GLU A 805 34.23 -21.04 -3.53
CA GLU A 805 35.24 -21.98 -4.05
C GLU A 805 36.55 -21.96 -3.26
N VAL A 806 36.75 -20.95 -2.40
CA VAL A 806 37.94 -20.76 -1.58
C VAL A 806 37.67 -21.29 -0.16
N PRO A 807 38.58 -22.08 0.44
CA PRO A 807 38.47 -22.47 1.84
C PRO A 807 38.27 -21.26 2.75
N GLU A 808 37.31 -21.31 3.68
CA GLU A 808 36.92 -20.17 4.54
C GLU A 808 38.13 -19.50 5.22
N SER A 809 39.05 -20.30 5.76
CA SER A 809 40.28 -19.82 6.41
C SER A 809 41.16 -18.93 5.54
N LEU A 810 41.08 -19.07 4.21
CA LEU A 810 41.87 -18.29 3.26
C LEU A 810 41.14 -17.01 2.80
N LEU A 811 39.83 -16.90 3.06
CA LEU A 811 39.05 -15.67 2.87
C LEU A 811 39.27 -14.66 4.00
N ASP A 812 39.89 -15.09 5.09
CA ASP A 812 40.25 -14.23 6.21
C ASP A 812 41.65 -13.63 6.03
N CYS A 813 41.82 -12.43 6.62
CA CYS A 813 43.08 -11.69 6.56
C CYS A 813 44.22 -12.58 7.06
N PRO A 814 45.34 -12.67 6.33
CA PRO A 814 46.53 -13.34 6.81
C PRO A 814 46.91 -12.87 8.22
N GLN A 815 47.17 -13.81 9.11
CA GLN A 815 47.47 -13.52 10.51
C GLN A 815 48.87 -12.94 10.64
N GLU A 816 49.07 -12.09 11.64
CA GLU A 816 50.39 -11.59 12.00
C GLU A 816 51.28 -12.77 12.43
N GLY A 817 52.41 -12.98 11.75
CA GLY A 817 53.25 -14.15 11.98
C GLY A 817 52.84 -15.43 11.22
N GLU A 818 51.93 -15.35 10.25
CA GLU A 818 51.53 -16.50 9.41
C GLU A 818 52.73 -17.07 8.64
N VAL A 819 52.87 -18.40 8.66
CA VAL A 819 53.97 -19.12 8.02
C VAL A 819 53.56 -19.54 6.61
N PHE A 820 54.36 -19.15 5.62
CA PHE A 820 54.17 -19.54 4.23
C PHE A 820 55.01 -20.77 3.92
N GLU A 821 54.36 -21.93 3.88
CA GLU A 821 55.00 -23.20 3.48
C GLU A 821 55.16 -23.26 1.95
N ILE A 822 56.31 -23.71 1.48
CA ILE A 822 56.63 -23.79 0.05
C ILE A 822 56.74 -25.26 -0.32
N ALA A 823 55.85 -25.73 -1.20
CA ALA A 823 55.95 -27.09 -1.72
C ALA A 823 57.16 -27.23 -2.66
N PRO A 824 57.71 -28.45 -2.84
CA PRO A 824 58.80 -28.68 -3.78
C PRO A 824 58.47 -28.18 -5.19
N GLY A 825 59.26 -27.25 -5.73
CA GLY A 825 59.07 -26.66 -7.06
C GLY A 825 58.31 -25.33 -7.08
N GLU A 826 57.74 -24.89 -5.96
CA GLU A 826 57.09 -23.58 -5.85
C GLU A 826 58.07 -22.47 -5.43
N SER A 827 57.74 -21.23 -5.79
CA SER A 827 58.47 -20.05 -5.29
C SER A 827 57.66 -19.36 -4.21
N ILE A 828 58.34 -18.80 -3.20
CA ILE A 828 57.69 -17.97 -2.17
C ILE A 828 56.86 -16.84 -2.79
N SER A 829 57.32 -16.29 -3.91
CA SER A 829 56.60 -15.27 -4.68
C SER A 829 55.24 -15.75 -5.16
N SER A 830 55.13 -17.01 -5.62
CA SER A 830 53.86 -17.60 -6.04
C SER A 830 52.94 -17.83 -4.85
N VAL A 831 53.42 -18.54 -3.83
CA VAL A 831 52.65 -18.93 -2.64
C VAL A 831 52.09 -17.71 -1.92
N ALA A 832 52.95 -16.72 -1.65
CA ALA A 832 52.55 -15.52 -0.92
C ALA A 832 51.57 -14.65 -1.71
N LYS A 833 51.77 -14.53 -3.03
CA LYS A 833 50.86 -13.77 -3.90
C LYS A 833 49.51 -14.45 -4.01
N GLU A 834 49.48 -15.78 -4.09
CA GLU A 834 48.25 -16.55 -4.12
C GLU A 834 47.46 -16.41 -2.82
N ARG A 835 48.07 -16.69 -1.67
CA ARG A 835 47.44 -16.54 -0.35
C ARG A 835 46.86 -15.15 -0.11
N SER A 836 47.62 -14.11 -0.48
CA SER A 836 47.18 -12.71 -0.34
C SER A 836 45.98 -12.39 -1.24
N ASN A 837 45.94 -12.93 -2.46
CA ASN A 837 44.83 -12.69 -3.39
C ASN A 837 43.59 -13.55 -3.10
N GLN A 838 43.71 -14.68 -2.39
CA GLN A 838 42.56 -15.43 -1.88
C GLN A 838 41.78 -14.58 -0.85
N TYR A 839 42.50 -13.94 0.08
CA TYR A 839 41.92 -12.92 0.95
C TYR A 839 41.46 -11.69 0.15
N GLY A 840 42.28 -11.24 -0.80
CA GLY A 840 41.99 -10.12 -1.69
C GLY A 840 40.67 -10.23 -2.44
N LEU A 841 40.23 -11.45 -2.79
CA LEU A 841 38.92 -11.73 -3.39
C LEU A 841 37.76 -11.35 -2.46
N ALA A 842 37.87 -11.66 -1.16
CA ALA A 842 36.85 -11.36 -0.15
C ALA A 842 36.75 -9.86 0.18
N VAL A 843 37.86 -9.12 0.07
CA VAL A 843 37.92 -7.69 0.42
C VAL A 843 38.02 -6.74 -0.77
N GLY A 844 38.06 -7.26 -2.00
CA GLY A 844 38.12 -6.47 -3.22
C GLY A 844 39.48 -5.77 -3.43
N ILE A 845 40.58 -6.40 -3.00
CA ILE A 845 41.95 -5.87 -3.13
C ILE A 845 42.79 -6.82 -4.00
N GLU A 846 43.46 -6.28 -5.02
CA GLU A 846 44.45 -7.03 -5.80
C GLU A 846 45.85 -6.78 -5.23
N PHE A 847 46.52 -7.85 -4.82
CA PHE A 847 47.85 -7.81 -4.24
C PHE A 847 48.93 -8.17 -5.27
N THR A 848 49.99 -7.36 -5.33
CA THR A 848 51.12 -7.53 -6.24
C THR A 848 52.45 -7.57 -5.50
N ILE A 849 53.44 -8.29 -6.07
CA ILE A 849 54.80 -8.30 -5.53
C ILE A 849 55.47 -6.98 -5.87
N ALA A 850 55.92 -6.26 -4.85
CA ALA A 850 56.56 -4.96 -5.02
C ALA A 850 58.08 -5.04 -4.87
N LYS A 851 58.58 -5.87 -3.95
CA LYS A 851 60.01 -6.15 -3.79
C LYS A 851 60.23 -7.62 -3.54
N ASN A 852 61.27 -8.18 -4.15
CA ASN A 852 61.71 -9.54 -3.89
C ASN A 852 63.24 -9.54 -3.72
N ARG A 853 63.71 -9.84 -2.50
CA ARG A 853 65.12 -10.10 -2.21
C ARG A 853 65.27 -11.60 -2.02
N ALA A 854 65.84 -12.24 -3.05
CA ALA A 854 66.02 -13.68 -3.11
C ALA A 854 66.57 -14.25 -1.79
N GLY A 855 65.84 -15.21 -1.22
CA GLY A 855 66.22 -15.92 0.00
C GLY A 855 66.24 -15.08 1.30
N ARG A 856 65.72 -13.85 1.30
CA ARG A 856 65.72 -12.98 2.50
C ARG A 856 64.36 -12.37 2.82
N SER A 857 63.71 -11.69 1.88
CA SER A 857 62.45 -10.97 2.14
C SER A 857 61.64 -10.71 0.86
N LEU A 858 60.33 -10.76 0.97
CA LEU A 858 59.35 -10.43 -0.07
C LEU A 858 58.41 -9.35 0.48
N GLU A 859 58.08 -8.35 -0.33
CA GLU A 859 57.05 -7.36 -0.01
C GLU A 859 55.90 -7.48 -1.00
N ILE A 860 54.68 -7.59 -0.47
CA ILE A 860 53.43 -7.62 -1.24
C ILE A 860 52.62 -6.37 -0.89
N HIS A 861 52.20 -5.64 -1.91
CA HIS A 861 51.47 -4.38 -1.76
C HIS A 861 50.10 -4.49 -2.43
N CYS A 862 49.16 -3.64 -2.05
CA CYS A 862 48.01 -3.37 -2.91
C CYS A 862 48.51 -2.86 -4.28
N LYS A 863 47.86 -3.26 -5.38
CA LYS A 863 48.21 -2.80 -6.75
C LYS A 863 48.20 -1.27 -6.91
N HIS A 864 47.47 -0.57 -6.04
CA HIS A 864 47.37 0.89 -5.99
C HIS A 864 48.27 1.52 -4.92
N PHE A 865 49.26 0.79 -4.40
CA PHE A 865 50.17 1.26 -3.35
C PHE A 865 51.11 2.38 -3.81
N GLY A 866 51.26 3.38 -2.94
CA GLY A 866 52.31 4.41 -2.97
C GLY A 866 51.86 5.82 -3.36
N ASP A 867 52.62 6.81 -2.86
CA ASP A 867 52.76 8.16 -3.43
C ASP A 867 54.14 8.19 -4.13
N GLU A 868 54.19 8.21 -5.45
CA GLU A 868 55.45 8.16 -6.22
C GLU A 868 55.96 9.58 -6.48
N LYS A 869 56.93 10.03 -5.67
CA LYS A 869 57.40 11.43 -5.60
C LYS A 869 58.52 11.83 -6.59
N ASP A 870 58.98 10.92 -7.45
CA ASP A 870 60.09 11.16 -8.41
C ASP A 870 59.75 10.65 -9.81
N ASN A 871 60.14 11.39 -10.86
CA ASN A 871 60.02 11.00 -12.28
C ASN A 871 61.12 10.00 -12.70
N LYS A 872 61.12 8.82 -12.10
CA LYS A 872 62.10 7.75 -12.34
C LYS A 872 62.03 7.17 -13.75
N HIS A 873 60.90 7.31 -14.44
CA HIS A 873 60.69 6.85 -15.82
C HIS A 873 61.04 7.88 -16.88
N LYS A 874 61.55 9.06 -16.50
CA LYS A 874 61.95 10.15 -17.40
C LYS A 874 60.83 10.56 -18.37
N LEU A 875 59.59 10.56 -17.90
CA LEU A 875 58.45 11.06 -18.66
C LEU A 875 58.63 12.55 -18.95
N LYS A 876 58.07 13.02 -20.08
CA LYS A 876 58.06 14.46 -20.40
C LYS A 876 57.30 15.22 -19.31
N ASP A 877 57.79 16.41 -18.92
CA ASP A 877 57.19 17.24 -17.86
C ASP A 877 55.70 17.53 -18.07
N SER A 878 55.22 17.58 -19.31
CA SER A 878 53.79 17.76 -19.65
C SER A 878 52.91 16.54 -19.34
N LEU A 879 53.50 15.39 -19.06
CA LEU A 879 52.82 14.14 -18.75
C LEU A 879 52.91 13.77 -17.26
N VAL A 880 53.65 14.57 -16.49
CA VAL A 880 53.89 14.41 -15.08
C VAL A 880 52.96 15.33 -14.29
N ARG A 881 52.28 14.80 -13.27
CA ARG A 881 51.40 15.61 -12.41
C ARG A 881 52.22 16.15 -11.23
N LYS A 882 52.17 17.46 -10.99
CA LYS A 882 52.78 18.12 -9.83
C LYS A 882 51.69 18.71 -8.94
N ASP A 883 51.95 18.71 -7.64
CA ASP A 883 51.10 19.39 -6.67
C ASP A 883 51.09 20.89 -6.95
N PRO A 884 49.91 21.53 -7.11
CA PRO A 884 49.83 22.92 -7.50
C PRO A 884 50.28 23.90 -6.40
N VAL A 885 50.42 23.43 -5.15
CA VAL A 885 50.81 24.24 -3.99
C VAL A 885 52.29 24.03 -3.64
N THR A 886 52.76 22.78 -3.64
CA THR A 886 54.15 22.46 -3.21
C THR A 886 55.11 22.26 -4.38
N GLY A 887 54.62 22.05 -5.60
CA GLY A 887 55.44 21.74 -6.78
C GLY A 887 56.01 20.31 -6.80
N GLU A 888 55.76 19.50 -5.77
CA GLU A 888 56.21 18.10 -5.70
C GLU A 888 55.48 17.22 -6.73
N LEU A 889 56.18 16.22 -7.26
CA LEU A 889 55.64 15.24 -8.21
C LEU A 889 54.59 14.33 -7.51
N GLN A 890 53.38 14.23 -8.07
CA GLN A 890 52.27 13.42 -7.52
C GLN A 890 52.17 12.00 -8.15
N SER A 891 52.62 11.79 -9.41
CA SER A 891 52.61 10.47 -10.07
C SER A 891 53.52 10.42 -11.32
N ASP A 892 54.22 9.29 -11.51
CA ASP A 892 55.13 9.00 -12.64
C ASP A 892 54.63 7.85 -13.57
N ARG A 893 53.33 7.54 -13.55
CA ARG A 893 52.78 6.44 -14.38
C ARG A 893 51.60 6.90 -15.24
N ARG A 894 51.83 7.10 -16.54
CA ARG A 894 50.74 7.15 -17.53
C ARG A 894 50.73 5.92 -18.42
N ARG A 895 49.78 5.01 -18.16
CA ARG A 895 49.12 4.20 -19.20
C ARG A 895 47.62 4.05 -18.86
N ASN A 896 46.80 4.72 -19.67
CA ASN A 896 45.38 4.54 -19.98
C ASN A 896 44.39 4.06 -18.89
N ARG A 897 43.35 4.90 -18.70
CA ARG A 897 42.08 4.75 -17.95
C ARG A 897 42.17 4.75 -16.41
N ASP A 898 41.58 5.79 -15.82
CA ASP A 898 41.09 5.90 -14.44
C ASP A 898 42.10 5.58 -13.31
N ASP A 899 43.21 6.32 -13.20
CA ASP A 899 44.15 6.14 -12.09
C ASP A 899 43.71 6.89 -10.81
N GLN A 900 42.65 6.39 -10.18
CA GLN A 900 42.24 6.76 -8.81
C GLN A 900 43.23 6.25 -7.73
N ARG A 901 44.54 6.37 -7.94
CA ARG A 901 45.56 5.97 -6.96
C ARG A 901 45.81 7.13 -6.00
N THR A 902 45.02 7.24 -4.95
CA THR A 902 45.20 8.24 -3.89
C THR A 902 45.79 7.60 -2.62
N GLY A 903 47.07 7.21 -2.62
CA GLY A 903 47.80 6.99 -1.37
C GLY A 903 47.45 5.73 -0.56
N CYS A 904 47.07 4.61 -1.20
CA CYS A 904 46.91 3.34 -0.47
C CYS A 904 48.25 2.89 0.13
N ARG A 905 48.24 2.55 1.43
CA ARG A 905 49.44 2.16 2.18
C ARG A 905 49.48 0.68 2.56
N VAL A 906 48.49 -0.12 2.15
CA VAL A 906 48.41 -1.55 2.52
C VAL A 906 49.61 -2.30 1.95
N ARG A 907 50.41 -2.90 2.84
CA ARG A 907 51.59 -3.70 2.50
C ARG A 907 51.89 -4.75 3.57
N ASP A 908 52.29 -5.92 3.10
CA ASP A 908 52.77 -7.06 3.90
C ASP A 908 54.27 -7.32 3.61
N SER A 909 55.02 -7.63 4.65
CA SER A 909 56.44 -7.97 4.61
C SER A 909 56.66 -9.40 5.04
N ILE A 910 57.02 -10.25 4.09
CA ILE A 910 57.22 -11.67 4.29
C ILE A 910 58.72 -11.93 4.37
N ASN A 911 59.20 -12.29 5.55
CA ASN A 911 60.63 -12.39 5.85
C ASN A 911 61.03 -13.84 6.12
N TYR A 912 62.20 -14.25 5.63
CA TYR A 912 62.75 -15.57 5.92
C TYR A 912 63.54 -15.52 7.23
N LYS A 913 62.96 -16.06 8.30
CA LYS A 913 63.48 -15.96 9.68
C LYS A 913 63.60 -17.33 10.34
N LEU A 914 64.42 -17.43 11.38
CA LEU A 914 64.50 -18.62 12.23
C LEU A 914 63.20 -18.77 13.03
N LYS A 915 62.72 -20.00 13.22
CA LYS A 915 61.59 -20.31 14.08
C LYS A 915 61.92 -19.89 15.52
N PRO A 916 60.93 -19.40 16.30
CA PRO A 916 61.10 -19.22 17.74
C PRO A 916 61.57 -20.54 18.37
N ASN A 917 62.66 -20.49 19.13
CA ASN A 917 63.30 -21.64 19.80
C ASN A 917 63.97 -22.67 18.86
N SER A 918 64.43 -22.27 17.66
CA SER A 918 65.28 -23.11 16.80
C SER A 918 66.47 -22.34 16.25
N ASP A 919 67.67 -22.94 16.31
CA ASP A 919 68.89 -22.37 15.76
C ASP A 919 69.14 -22.76 14.29
N THR A 920 68.34 -23.67 13.75
CA THR A 920 68.53 -24.25 12.40
C THR A 920 67.33 -24.11 11.48
N ASP A 921 66.11 -24.10 12.02
CA ASP A 921 64.90 -24.11 11.20
C ASP A 921 64.47 -22.71 10.81
N LYS A 922 64.41 -22.44 9.50
CA LYS A 922 63.92 -21.17 8.96
C LYS A 922 62.59 -21.35 8.23
N HIS A 923 61.74 -20.34 8.34
CA HIS A 923 60.45 -20.26 7.67
C HIS A 923 60.15 -18.85 7.16
N TRP A 924 59.27 -18.74 6.18
CA TRP A 924 58.78 -17.46 5.66
C TRP A 924 57.61 -17.00 6.50
N VAL A 925 57.71 -15.81 7.08
CA VAL A 925 56.74 -15.28 8.04
C VAL A 925 56.23 -13.91 7.57
N GLY A 926 54.91 -13.76 7.46
CA GLY A 926 54.25 -12.49 7.12
C GLY A 926 54.21 -11.51 8.29
N HIS A 927 54.26 -10.22 7.97
CA HIS A 927 54.22 -9.11 8.92
C HIS A 927 53.57 -7.89 8.27
N TRP A 928 52.37 -7.54 8.73
CA TRP A 928 51.65 -6.40 8.17
C TRP A 928 52.31 -5.10 8.63
N MET A 929 52.98 -4.40 7.69
CA MET A 929 53.48 -3.08 8.04
C MET A 929 52.34 -2.06 8.11
N HIS A 930 51.28 -2.23 7.30
CA HIS A 930 50.05 -1.43 7.30
C HIS A 930 48.86 -2.34 6.97
N ASP A 931 47.93 -2.44 7.93
CA ASP A 931 46.80 -3.39 7.95
C ASP A 931 45.80 -3.15 6.80
N PRO A 932 45.33 -4.19 6.09
CA PRO A 932 44.24 -4.12 5.11
C PRO A 932 42.94 -3.49 5.63
N LYS A 933 42.67 -3.54 6.94
CA LYS A 933 41.54 -2.82 7.58
C LYS A 933 41.67 -1.30 7.49
N GLN A 934 42.86 -0.79 7.20
CA GLN A 934 43.14 0.62 6.97
C GLN A 934 43.20 0.97 5.47
N HIS A 935 42.65 0.11 4.60
CA HIS A 935 42.58 0.34 3.15
C HIS A 935 41.76 1.59 2.83
N ARG A 936 42.47 2.69 2.55
CA ARG A 936 41.93 3.99 2.14
C ARG A 936 42.69 4.44 0.91
N GLY A 937 42.08 5.33 0.13
CA GLY A 937 42.80 5.95 -0.98
C GLY A 937 42.53 5.41 -2.37
N HIS A 938 41.56 4.52 -2.55
CA HIS A 938 40.87 4.29 -3.82
C HIS A 938 39.56 3.53 -3.55
N PRO A 939 38.53 3.66 -4.40
CA PRO A 939 37.33 2.86 -4.24
C PRO A 939 37.59 1.39 -4.58
N MET A 940 36.74 0.53 -4.04
CA MET A 940 36.75 -0.90 -4.34
C MET A 940 36.25 -1.14 -5.77
N PRO A 941 36.75 -2.18 -6.47
CA PRO A 941 36.31 -2.50 -7.82
C PRO A 941 34.83 -2.87 -7.84
N ASN A 942 34.09 -2.36 -8.83
CA ASN A 942 32.67 -2.67 -9.04
C ASN A 942 32.41 -4.14 -9.47
N ASN A 943 33.46 -4.85 -9.87
CA ASN A 943 33.45 -6.28 -10.19
C ASN A 943 34.83 -6.92 -9.87
N PRO A 944 35.04 -7.43 -8.66
CA PRO A 944 36.29 -8.09 -8.26
C PRO A 944 36.54 -9.44 -8.96
N VAL A 945 35.53 -10.03 -9.62
CA VAL A 945 35.62 -11.38 -10.23
C VAL A 945 36.20 -11.35 -11.65
N MET A 946 36.23 -10.21 -12.33
CA MET A 946 36.78 -10.06 -13.70
C MET A 946 38.24 -10.53 -13.84
N TYR A 947 38.98 -10.58 -12.73
CA TYR A 947 40.37 -11.04 -12.71
C TYR A 947 40.49 -12.56 -12.91
N LEU A 948 39.56 -13.38 -12.40
CA LEU A 948 39.69 -14.84 -12.38
C LEU A 948 39.54 -15.47 -13.79
N PRO A 949 38.53 -15.12 -14.62
CA PRO A 949 38.42 -15.64 -15.98
C PRO A 949 39.55 -15.15 -16.90
N LEU A 950 39.93 -13.87 -16.80
CA LEU A 950 41.00 -13.29 -17.62
C LEU A 950 42.38 -13.86 -17.26
N LYS A 951 42.64 -14.10 -15.95
CA LYS A 951 43.84 -14.77 -15.47
C LYS A 951 43.90 -16.22 -15.94
N ARG A 952 42.80 -16.98 -15.86
CA ARG A 952 42.70 -18.33 -16.43
C ARG A 952 43.01 -18.32 -17.93
N MET A 953 42.41 -17.42 -18.70
CA MET A 953 42.69 -17.30 -20.14
C MET A 953 44.16 -16.97 -20.45
N LEU A 954 44.81 -16.12 -19.63
CA LEU A 954 46.23 -15.78 -19.78
C LEU A 954 47.17 -16.93 -19.39
N GLU A 955 46.85 -17.66 -18.33
CA GLU A 955 47.60 -18.85 -17.89
C GLU A 955 47.45 -20.00 -18.89
N ASP A 956 46.25 -20.19 -19.43
CA ASP A 956 45.97 -21.14 -20.51
C ASP A 956 46.71 -20.75 -21.80
N TYR A 957 46.75 -19.45 -22.15
CA TYR A 957 47.52 -18.95 -23.29
C TYR A 957 49.03 -19.17 -23.12
N GLN A 958 49.58 -18.91 -21.93
CA GLN A 958 51.01 -19.14 -21.64
C GLN A 958 51.37 -20.63 -21.66
N LYS A 959 50.50 -21.50 -21.16
CA LYS A 959 50.63 -22.96 -21.32
C LYS A 959 50.57 -23.37 -22.78
N MET A 960 49.65 -22.82 -23.57
CA MET A 960 49.56 -23.07 -25.02
C MET A 960 50.84 -22.64 -25.75
N GLU A 961 51.44 -21.51 -25.37
CA GLU A 961 52.69 -21.02 -26.00
C GLU A 961 53.90 -21.93 -25.69
N SER A 962 53.99 -22.41 -24.44
CA SER A 962 55.00 -23.39 -24.00
C SER A 962 54.86 -24.74 -24.70
N ILE A 963 53.63 -25.27 -24.78
CA ILE A 963 53.34 -26.52 -25.48
C ILE A 963 53.56 -26.36 -26.99
N GLY A 964 53.15 -25.22 -27.57
CA GLY A 964 53.37 -24.89 -28.98
C GLY A 964 54.85 -24.79 -29.36
N ARG A 965 55.71 -24.27 -28.47
CA ARG A 965 57.17 -24.28 -28.64
C ARG A 965 57.72 -25.70 -28.63
N THR A 966 57.32 -26.51 -27.65
CA THR A 966 57.75 -27.91 -27.52
C THR A 966 57.36 -28.74 -28.75
N LEU A 967 56.15 -28.55 -29.27
CA LEU A 967 55.65 -29.23 -30.47
C LEU A 967 56.37 -28.78 -31.76
N ARG A 968 56.80 -27.51 -31.85
CA ARG A 968 57.64 -27.01 -32.95
C ARG A 968 59.03 -27.63 -32.91
N GLU A 969 59.64 -27.69 -31.74
CA GLU A 969 60.97 -28.26 -31.55
C GLU A 969 60.99 -29.77 -31.82
N SER A 970 59.90 -30.48 -31.49
CA SER A 970 59.77 -31.93 -31.73
C SER A 970 59.32 -32.31 -33.15
N ARG A 971 59.09 -31.33 -34.04
CA ARG A 971 58.58 -31.53 -35.43
C ARG A 971 57.36 -32.45 -35.54
N MET A 972 56.47 -32.41 -34.55
CA MET A 972 55.31 -33.31 -34.50
C MET A 972 54.28 -32.94 -35.58
N ALA A 973 53.76 -33.93 -36.30
CA ALA A 973 52.73 -33.71 -37.31
C ALA A 973 51.44 -33.14 -36.66
N TYR A 974 50.74 -32.27 -37.39
CA TYR A 974 49.55 -31.55 -36.90
C TYR A 974 48.45 -32.49 -36.34
N SER A 975 48.31 -33.70 -36.92
CA SER A 975 47.39 -34.74 -36.44
C SER A 975 47.78 -35.34 -35.08
N GLY A 976 49.07 -35.38 -34.74
CA GLY A 976 49.57 -35.81 -33.43
C GLY A 976 49.45 -34.71 -32.37
N ALA A 977 49.64 -33.45 -32.76
CA ALA A 977 49.53 -32.30 -31.86
C ALA A 977 48.14 -32.16 -31.23
N ARG A 978 47.07 -32.35 -32.02
CA ARG A 978 45.68 -32.28 -31.50
C ARG A 978 45.40 -33.33 -30.43
N THR A 979 45.87 -34.56 -30.63
CA THR A 979 45.73 -35.65 -29.66
C THR A 979 46.57 -35.41 -28.40
N TYR A 980 47.73 -34.76 -28.55
CA TYR A 980 48.58 -34.35 -27.43
C TYR A 980 47.92 -33.25 -26.57
N PHE A 981 47.30 -32.23 -27.18
CA PHE A 981 46.57 -31.18 -26.46
C PHE A 981 45.42 -31.74 -25.62
N LEU A 982 44.61 -32.64 -26.20
CA LEU A 982 43.49 -33.29 -25.48
C LEU A 982 43.97 -34.15 -24.30
N LYS A 983 45.12 -34.83 -24.43
CA LYS A 983 45.72 -35.61 -23.32
C LYS A 983 46.26 -34.75 -22.18
N GLN A 984 46.62 -33.49 -22.44
CA GLN A 984 47.07 -32.53 -21.43
C GLN A 984 45.90 -31.75 -20.78
N GLY A 985 44.64 -32.14 -21.07
CA GLY A 985 43.46 -31.55 -20.43
C GLY A 985 43.08 -30.16 -20.95
N ILE A 986 43.58 -29.75 -22.12
CA ILE A 986 43.28 -28.47 -22.75
C ILE A 986 42.22 -28.75 -23.84
N SER A 987 41.02 -28.17 -23.70
CA SER A 987 39.89 -28.41 -24.62
C SER A 987 40.04 -27.69 -25.95
#